data_AF-A0A0P1A779-F1
#
_entry.id   AF-A0A0P1A779-F1
#
_cell.length_a   1.000
_cell.length_b   1.000
_cell.length_c   1.000
_cell.angle_alpha   90.00
_cell.angle_beta   90.00
_cell.angle_gamma   90.00
#
_symmetry.space_group_name_H-M   'P 1'
#
loop_
_entity.id
_entity.type
_entity.pdbx_description
1 polymer ?
#
loop_
_entity_poly.entity_id
_entity_poly.type
_entity_poly.pdbx_seq_one_letter_code
_entity_poly.pdbx_strand_id
1 'polypeptide(L)'
;MSHKNSTATTSAGAPIPLHGLTASATAGPRGPLVLQDVAFIDHMAHFDRERIPERVVHAKGGGAFGYFEVTHSEITQYCSAKLFDRVGKRTSVAARFSTVGGEQGSADTVRDPRGFALKFYTEEGNWDLVGNNTPVFFIRDAMLFPSFIHTQKRLPTTHLKDDDMMWDFFSLRPETLHQQTILFSDRGTPDGFRFMNGYGSHTFANVNAKGEMVYVKYHFKTDQGIRNLSVDKAAELAGSDPDYAIRDLYEAIANKQYPSWTLYIQVMTRDQAVKETVNPFDVTKVWSHKAYPLIEVGRLVLNRNPTNYFAEIEQLAFNPANLVPGIEPSPDKMLQGRLFSYSDTQRYRLGVNYNQIPVNRPLVEPQTYQRDGFMTVIGNMHDAPNYYPNSKNGPSEDTTRRYCTHESDNTIVDKFSTYDDDNYSQVGELYRKTLNTAARERLTENIAGSLANASQDVQVRAIANFTKCDPEYGQRVQEKIDKLASQKKPIESESMPDPSKLNPPRKPFTPAPPSDILVANRFRCVRSPKSTNSNRHVNSLASQFPVMSDPAHRRTISELDMSSMRRISDALLLAQNRARRATERANQAEHILNLVLSQVNVRRLRVGSLSDLELLRGIVASDPLLNRRSNNMLKLHDATNVFFGTATSQCLNDVSKEVVSNLKAAMNFHKRYVKQVEPLTIPLSMISYMDGVFLNSVFCVAGFLAGVFMGIALTKHWQLRGIYTQKKKCSLIGKLVKWHSCRQRVVNTPWHLIPVTTDDYNYIMNPIIEVE
;
A
#
# COMPACT_ATOMS: atom_id res chain seq x y z
N MET A 1 -7.55 27.56 -19.40
CA MET A 1 -8.07 28.87 -18.97
C MET A 1 -7.04 29.49 -18.04
N SER A 2 -6.57 30.71 -18.32
CA SER A 2 -5.68 31.44 -17.42
C SER A 2 -6.48 31.95 -16.22
N HIS A 3 -6.28 31.38 -15.03
CA HIS A 3 -6.83 31.94 -13.80
C HIS A 3 -6.05 33.20 -13.42
N LYS A 4 -6.40 34.34 -14.02
CA LYS A 4 -6.01 35.66 -13.52
C LYS A 4 -7.12 36.13 -12.57
N ASN A 5 -6.78 36.24 -11.28
CA ASN A 5 -7.60 36.75 -10.17
C ASN A 5 -8.93 36.02 -9.90
N SER A 6 -8.87 34.81 -9.35
CA SER A 6 -10.04 34.13 -8.76
C SER A 6 -10.07 34.28 -7.24
N THR A 7 -11.24 34.62 -6.70
CA THR A 7 -11.54 34.54 -5.25
C THR A 7 -11.33 33.11 -4.76
N ALA A 8 -10.68 32.93 -3.61
CA ALA A 8 -10.52 31.60 -3.01
C ALA A 8 -11.87 31.02 -2.59
N THR A 9 -12.07 29.71 -2.77
CA THR A 9 -13.31 29.02 -2.44
C THR A 9 -13.06 27.77 -1.62
N THR A 10 -14.09 27.28 -0.93
CA THR A 10 -14.13 25.90 -0.45
C THR A 10 -14.18 24.91 -1.62
N SER A 11 -14.01 23.62 -1.36
CA SER A 11 -14.12 22.54 -2.35
C SER A 11 -15.51 22.45 -2.99
N ALA A 12 -16.55 22.94 -2.30
CA ALA A 12 -17.92 23.07 -2.82
C ALA A 12 -18.15 24.37 -3.63
N GLY A 13 -17.14 25.22 -3.79
CA GLY A 13 -17.20 26.45 -4.59
C GLY A 13 -17.70 27.69 -3.86
N ALA A 14 -17.94 27.64 -2.54
CA ALA A 14 -18.35 28.80 -1.76
C ALA A 14 -17.15 29.76 -1.55
N PRO A 15 -17.27 31.07 -1.84
CA PRO A 15 -16.19 32.02 -1.58
C PRO A 15 -15.76 32.05 -0.12
N ILE A 16 -14.45 32.07 0.13
CA ILE A 16 -13.89 32.17 1.47
C ILE A 16 -13.96 33.62 1.94
N PRO A 17 -14.53 33.90 3.14
CA PRO A 17 -14.67 35.26 3.65
C PRO A 17 -13.31 35.88 4.02
N LEU A 18 -13.32 37.17 4.33
CA LEU A 18 -12.14 37.89 4.81
C LEU A 18 -11.48 37.13 5.98
N HIS A 19 -10.15 37.04 5.97
CA HIS A 19 -9.33 36.28 6.92
C HIS A 19 -9.48 34.76 6.91
N GLY A 20 -10.37 34.17 6.11
CA GLY A 20 -10.61 32.72 6.08
C GLY A 20 -9.46 31.86 5.53
N LEU A 21 -8.39 32.48 5.03
CA LEU A 21 -7.13 31.79 4.64
C LEU A 21 -6.00 31.97 5.68
N THR A 22 -6.19 32.82 6.68
CA THR A 22 -5.12 33.23 7.61
C THR A 22 -5.48 33.03 9.07
N ALA A 23 -6.75 32.80 9.39
CA ALA A 23 -7.24 32.64 10.74
C ALA A 23 -8.42 31.66 10.78
N SER A 24 -8.48 30.88 11.86
CA SER A 24 -9.66 30.08 12.19
C SER A 24 -10.70 30.92 12.93
N ALA A 25 -11.97 30.57 12.81
CA ALA A 25 -13.03 31.15 13.61
C ALA A 25 -12.94 30.66 15.06
N THR A 26 -12.98 31.61 16.01
CA THR A 26 -12.87 31.35 17.45
C THR A 26 -13.95 32.09 18.23
N ALA A 27 -14.27 31.60 19.44
CA ALA A 27 -15.16 32.29 20.37
C ALA A 27 -14.46 33.50 21.04
N GLY A 28 -14.30 34.58 20.27
CA GLY A 28 -13.50 35.76 20.65
C GLY A 28 -12.02 35.62 20.27
N PRO A 29 -11.23 36.72 20.30
CA PRO A 29 -9.87 36.75 19.74
C PRO A 29 -8.85 35.79 20.36
N ARG A 30 -9.13 35.24 21.55
CA ARG A 30 -8.29 34.27 22.28
C ARG A 30 -9.07 33.03 22.71
N GLY A 31 -10.27 32.85 22.17
CA GLY A 31 -11.16 31.73 22.51
C GLY A 31 -10.82 30.45 21.76
N PRO A 32 -11.49 29.34 22.10
CA PRO A 32 -11.38 28.09 21.36
C PRO A 32 -11.89 28.24 19.92
N LEU A 33 -11.41 27.36 19.02
CA LEU A 33 -12.00 27.20 17.68
C LEU A 33 -13.45 26.74 17.77
N VAL A 34 -14.24 27.10 16.75
CA VAL A 34 -15.62 26.62 16.60
C VAL A 34 -15.72 25.61 15.46
N LEU A 35 -16.48 24.52 15.68
CA LEU A 35 -16.67 23.46 14.68
C LEU A 35 -17.39 23.94 13.41
N GLN A 36 -18.08 25.08 13.46
CA GLN A 36 -18.77 25.66 12.31
C GLN A 36 -17.82 26.35 11.30
N ASP A 37 -16.51 26.39 11.57
CA ASP A 37 -15.53 26.89 10.60
C ASP A 37 -15.32 25.86 9.46
N VAL A 38 -16.28 25.83 8.53
CA VAL A 38 -16.30 24.86 7.43
C VAL A 38 -15.10 25.03 6.50
N ALA A 39 -14.59 26.26 6.30
CA ALA A 39 -13.42 26.49 5.45
C ALA A 39 -12.15 25.87 6.06
N PHE A 40 -11.95 26.02 7.38
CA PHE A 40 -10.88 25.34 8.09
C PHE A 40 -11.00 23.81 8.00
N ILE A 41 -12.21 23.27 8.25
CA ILE A 41 -12.44 21.82 8.21
C ILE A 41 -12.19 21.24 6.82
N ASP A 42 -12.71 21.89 5.78
CA ASP A 42 -12.54 21.47 4.39
C ASP A 42 -11.06 21.45 3.98
N HIS A 43 -10.31 22.51 4.32
CA HIS A 43 -8.88 22.62 4.07
C HIS A 43 -8.08 21.51 4.78
N MET A 44 -8.27 21.34 6.09
CA MET A 44 -7.55 20.34 6.88
C MET A 44 -7.92 18.92 6.44
N ALA A 45 -9.20 18.66 6.19
CA ALA A 45 -9.66 17.34 5.77
C ALA A 45 -9.06 16.91 4.42
N HIS A 46 -8.88 17.84 3.48
CA HIS A 46 -8.21 17.52 2.23
C HIS A 46 -6.71 17.26 2.43
N PHE A 47 -6.01 18.11 3.19
CA PHE A 47 -4.58 17.97 3.49
C PHE A 47 -4.26 16.58 4.08
N ASP A 48 -5.04 16.14 5.07
CA ASP A 48 -4.88 14.84 5.71
C ASP A 48 -5.00 13.64 4.74
N ARG A 49 -5.60 13.85 3.56
CA ARG A 49 -5.94 12.82 2.57
C ARG A 49 -5.22 12.99 1.23
N GLU A 50 -4.18 13.83 1.17
CA GLU A 50 -3.42 14.03 -0.08
C GLU A 50 -2.61 12.81 -0.52
N ARG A 51 -2.18 11.95 0.42
CA ARG A 51 -1.29 10.82 0.10
C ARG A 51 -2.11 9.58 -0.27
N ILE A 52 -1.71 8.94 -1.36
CA ILE A 52 -2.17 7.61 -1.79
C ILE A 52 -1.04 6.60 -1.55
N PRO A 53 -1.32 5.28 -1.54
CA PRO A 53 -0.27 4.28 -1.52
C PRO A 53 0.74 4.53 -2.66
N GLU A 54 2.03 4.42 -2.38
CA GLU A 54 3.03 4.41 -3.44
C GLU A 54 2.96 3.11 -4.24
N ARG A 55 3.67 3.05 -5.37
CA ARG A 55 3.83 1.78 -6.10
C ARG A 55 4.70 0.83 -5.26
N VAL A 56 4.31 -0.44 -5.17
CA VAL A 56 5.05 -1.48 -4.41
C VAL A 56 6.52 -1.56 -4.83
N VAL A 57 6.76 -1.41 -6.14
CA VAL A 57 8.07 -1.29 -6.78
C VAL A 57 8.05 -0.07 -7.70
N HIS A 58 9.22 0.48 -8.02
CA HIS A 58 9.31 1.66 -8.89
C HIS A 58 8.61 2.91 -8.34
N ALA A 59 8.60 3.08 -7.01
CA ALA A 59 7.96 4.21 -6.32
C ALA A 59 8.60 5.54 -6.71
N LYS A 60 9.92 5.67 -6.58
CA LYS A 60 10.68 6.86 -7.03
C LYS A 60 10.79 6.90 -8.55
N GLY A 61 10.37 7.99 -9.16
CA GLY A 61 10.49 8.16 -10.60
C GLY A 61 10.06 9.52 -11.13
N GLY A 62 10.44 9.82 -12.37
CA GLY A 62 10.04 11.01 -13.12
C GLY A 62 9.37 10.62 -14.42
N GLY A 63 8.65 11.55 -15.04
CA GLY A 63 8.00 11.26 -16.31
C GLY A 63 7.74 12.51 -17.13
N ALA A 64 7.46 12.28 -18.41
CA ALA A 64 7.23 13.31 -19.39
C ALA A 64 6.35 12.77 -20.52
N PHE A 65 5.89 13.67 -21.37
CA PHE A 65 5.02 13.39 -22.49
C PHE A 65 5.69 13.75 -23.81
N GLY A 66 5.22 13.13 -24.88
CA GLY A 66 5.67 13.43 -26.22
C GLY A 66 4.98 12.56 -27.25
N TYR A 67 5.74 12.07 -28.22
CA TYR A 67 5.20 11.24 -29.30
C TYR A 67 6.18 10.17 -29.74
N PHE A 68 5.64 9.09 -30.29
CA PHE A 68 6.37 8.12 -31.09
C PHE A 68 6.07 8.35 -32.56
N GLU A 69 7.10 8.42 -33.39
CA GLU A 69 7.01 8.61 -34.83
C GLU A 69 7.55 7.38 -35.57
N VAL A 70 6.75 6.79 -36.46
CA VAL A 70 7.21 5.68 -37.32
C VAL A 70 8.20 6.23 -38.34
N THR A 71 9.41 5.67 -38.43
CA THR A 71 10.43 6.08 -39.41
C THR A 71 10.63 5.04 -40.51
N HIS A 72 10.27 3.78 -40.25
CA HIS A 72 10.48 2.65 -41.13
C HIS A 72 9.20 1.82 -41.29
N SER A 73 8.94 1.32 -42.50
CA SER A 73 7.70 0.58 -42.83
C SER A 73 7.78 -0.91 -42.55
N GLU A 74 8.98 -1.47 -42.38
CA GLU A 74 9.26 -2.90 -42.26
C GLU A 74 8.48 -3.56 -41.12
N ILE A 75 8.17 -2.79 -40.06
CA ILE A 75 7.35 -3.25 -38.93
C ILE A 75 5.96 -3.75 -39.35
N THR A 76 5.37 -3.23 -40.44
CA THR A 76 4.03 -3.64 -40.90
C THR A 76 4.02 -5.07 -41.45
N GLN A 77 5.18 -5.63 -41.78
CA GLN A 77 5.32 -7.03 -42.16
C GLN A 77 5.07 -7.97 -40.97
N TYR A 78 5.29 -7.47 -39.75
CA TYR A 78 5.26 -8.26 -38.52
C TYR A 78 4.08 -7.89 -37.61
N CYS A 79 3.55 -6.67 -37.70
CA CYS A 79 2.56 -6.15 -36.77
C CYS A 79 1.47 -5.33 -37.48
N SER A 80 0.20 -5.60 -37.17
CA SER A 80 -0.95 -4.86 -37.69
C SER A 80 -1.38 -3.68 -36.82
N ALA A 81 -0.67 -3.41 -35.72
CA ALA A 81 -1.08 -2.38 -34.77
C ALA A 81 -1.07 -1.00 -35.43
N LYS A 82 -2.18 -0.26 -35.29
CA LYS A 82 -2.36 1.00 -36.03
C LYS A 82 -1.28 2.04 -35.78
N LEU A 83 -0.64 2.07 -34.60
CA LEU A 83 0.47 3.01 -34.36
C LEU A 83 1.65 2.84 -35.35
N PHE A 84 1.77 1.68 -36.02
CA PHE A 84 2.82 1.37 -36.99
C PHE A 84 2.37 1.51 -38.46
N ASP A 85 1.14 1.96 -38.74
CA ASP A 85 0.49 1.82 -40.06
C ASP A 85 1.17 2.57 -41.22
N ARG A 86 1.90 3.66 -40.96
CA ARG A 86 2.59 4.45 -41.99
C ARG A 86 3.76 5.23 -41.41
N VAL A 87 4.80 5.40 -42.21
CA VAL A 87 5.93 6.29 -41.92
C VAL A 87 5.44 7.73 -41.73
N GLY A 88 5.99 8.42 -40.73
CA GLY A 88 5.63 9.79 -40.34
C GLY A 88 4.40 9.87 -39.42
N LYS A 89 3.69 8.76 -39.15
CA LYS A 89 2.61 8.77 -38.16
C LYS A 89 3.16 9.06 -36.78
N ARG A 90 2.52 9.98 -36.06
CA ARG A 90 2.81 10.30 -34.67
C ARG A 90 1.70 9.81 -33.75
N THR A 91 2.09 9.08 -32.72
CA THR A 91 1.21 8.61 -31.65
C THR A 91 1.64 9.28 -30.35
N SER A 92 0.70 9.89 -29.62
CA SER A 92 0.99 10.51 -28.32
C SER A 92 1.49 9.47 -27.32
N VAL A 93 2.48 9.84 -26.51
CA VAL A 93 3.10 8.96 -25.50
C VAL A 93 3.20 9.64 -24.15
N ALA A 94 2.93 8.88 -23.09
CA ALA A 94 3.38 9.20 -21.73
C ALA A 94 4.50 8.22 -21.34
N ALA A 95 5.62 8.75 -20.85
CA ALA A 95 6.76 7.99 -20.38
C ALA A 95 6.96 8.20 -18.88
N ARG A 96 7.27 7.13 -18.16
CA ARG A 96 7.74 7.19 -16.77
C ARG A 96 9.00 6.36 -16.60
N PHE A 97 10.00 6.98 -16.01
CA PHE A 97 11.25 6.36 -15.60
C PHE A 97 11.30 6.28 -14.08
N SER A 98 12.02 5.31 -13.55
CA SER A 98 12.03 5.06 -12.11
C SER A 98 13.23 4.26 -11.66
N THR A 99 13.57 4.29 -10.38
CA THR A 99 14.34 3.19 -9.74
C THR A 99 13.40 1.99 -9.51
N VAL A 100 13.79 0.96 -8.75
CA VAL A 100 12.97 -0.23 -8.47
C VAL A 100 12.73 -0.44 -6.98
N GLY A 101 13.81 -0.64 -6.21
CA GLY A 101 13.74 -1.12 -4.82
C GLY A 101 13.47 -0.03 -3.78
N GLY A 102 13.76 1.23 -4.11
CA GLY A 102 13.57 2.38 -3.23
C GLY A 102 12.10 2.78 -3.04
N GLU A 103 11.79 3.39 -1.90
CA GLU A 103 10.51 4.08 -1.65
C GLU A 103 10.47 5.44 -2.40
N GLN A 104 9.31 6.11 -2.42
CA GLN A 104 9.11 7.37 -3.16
C GLN A 104 10.12 8.48 -2.76
N GLY A 105 10.60 8.48 -1.51
CA GLY A 105 11.58 9.43 -0.99
C GLY A 105 13.05 9.03 -1.18
N SER A 106 13.34 7.92 -1.88
CA SER A 106 14.72 7.49 -2.15
C SER A 106 15.43 8.37 -3.21
N ALA A 107 16.75 8.23 -3.32
CA ALA A 107 17.56 8.98 -4.27
C ALA A 107 17.58 8.36 -5.67
N ASP A 108 17.63 9.19 -6.71
CA ASP A 108 17.64 8.77 -8.13
C ASP A 108 18.92 8.03 -8.56
N THR A 109 20.05 8.32 -7.91
CA THR A 109 21.40 7.88 -8.32
C THR A 109 21.85 6.58 -7.66
N VAL A 110 20.99 5.92 -6.88
CA VAL A 110 21.31 4.61 -6.28
C VAL A 110 21.62 3.55 -7.35
N ARG A 111 22.43 2.55 -7.01
CA ARG A 111 22.66 1.39 -7.89
C ARG A 111 21.40 0.52 -7.90
N ASP A 112 20.69 0.49 -9.02
CA ASP A 112 19.38 -0.18 -9.18
C ASP A 112 19.10 -0.38 -10.68
N PRO A 113 18.25 -1.30 -11.15
CA PRO A 113 17.71 -1.16 -12.50
C PRO A 113 16.89 0.14 -12.59
N ARG A 114 16.64 0.61 -13.80
CA ARG A 114 15.70 1.70 -14.04
C ARG A 114 14.48 1.20 -14.79
N GLY A 115 13.29 1.56 -14.32
CA GLY A 115 12.05 1.37 -15.08
C GLY A 115 12.05 2.26 -16.31
N PHE A 116 11.52 1.73 -17.42
CA PHE A 116 11.30 2.43 -18.68
C PHE A 116 9.91 2.06 -19.18
N ALA A 117 8.89 2.77 -18.69
CA ALA A 117 7.49 2.48 -18.98
C ALA A 117 6.92 3.51 -19.97
N LEU A 118 6.32 3.01 -21.05
CA LEU A 118 5.68 3.82 -22.09
C LEU A 118 4.21 3.45 -22.20
N LYS A 119 3.35 4.46 -22.33
CA LYS A 119 1.93 4.35 -22.66
C LYS A 119 1.70 5.08 -23.98
N PHE A 120 1.31 4.33 -25.00
CA PHE A 120 0.95 4.84 -26.32
C PHE A 120 -0.56 5.03 -26.37
N TYR A 121 -1.00 6.26 -26.59
CA TYR A 121 -2.41 6.59 -26.74
C TYR A 121 -2.79 6.40 -28.22
N THR A 122 -3.20 5.19 -28.59
CA THR A 122 -3.51 4.83 -29.99
C THR A 122 -4.99 5.03 -30.31
N GLU A 123 -5.35 4.97 -31.60
CA GLU A 123 -6.75 5.02 -32.02
C GLU A 123 -7.53 3.72 -31.70
N GLU A 124 -6.86 2.68 -31.23
CA GLU A 124 -7.46 1.38 -30.89
C GLU A 124 -7.36 1.04 -29.39
N GLY A 125 -7.08 2.05 -28.57
CA GLY A 125 -6.88 1.91 -27.13
C GLY A 125 -5.45 2.23 -26.71
N ASN A 126 -5.19 2.10 -25.42
CA ASN A 126 -3.86 2.31 -24.87
C ASN A 126 -3.02 1.04 -25.03
N TRP A 127 -1.80 1.18 -25.55
CA TRP A 127 -0.78 0.14 -25.46
C TRP A 127 0.26 0.53 -24.42
N ASP A 128 0.54 -0.33 -23.46
CA ASP A 128 1.59 -0.09 -22.47
C ASP A 128 2.77 -1.05 -22.67
N LEU A 129 3.94 -0.51 -22.98
CA LEU A 129 5.19 -1.26 -23.00
C LEU A 129 5.98 -0.94 -21.73
N VAL A 130 5.94 -1.88 -20.79
CA VAL A 130 6.43 -1.66 -19.42
C VAL A 130 7.76 -2.39 -19.23
N GLY A 131 8.84 -1.70 -19.58
CA GLY A 131 10.19 -2.23 -19.65
C GLY A 131 11.13 -1.73 -18.55
N ASN A 132 12.41 -2.07 -18.71
CA ASN A 132 13.53 -1.57 -17.90
C ASN A 132 14.65 -1.01 -18.80
N ASN A 133 15.65 -0.38 -18.20
CA ASN A 133 16.87 0.05 -18.89
C ASN A 133 17.85 -1.10 -19.20
N THR A 134 17.52 -2.32 -18.80
CA THR A 134 18.29 -3.54 -19.05
C THR A 134 17.46 -4.56 -19.86
N PRO A 135 18.09 -5.35 -20.76
CA PRO A 135 17.38 -6.25 -21.66
C PRO A 135 16.88 -7.55 -21.00
N VAL A 136 17.32 -7.82 -19.76
CA VAL A 136 16.97 -9.03 -19.00
C VAL A 136 16.46 -8.65 -17.62
N PHE A 137 15.89 -9.63 -16.92
CA PHE A 137 15.44 -9.50 -15.54
C PHE A 137 16.19 -10.47 -14.60
N PHE A 138 16.03 -10.30 -13.28
CA PHE A 138 16.70 -11.15 -12.28
C PHE A 138 16.14 -12.56 -12.22
N ILE A 139 14.84 -12.70 -12.39
CA ILE A 139 14.13 -13.97 -12.24
C ILE A 139 13.31 -14.26 -13.47
N ARG A 140 13.07 -15.53 -13.77
CA ARG A 140 12.34 -15.94 -14.98
C ARG A 140 10.88 -16.33 -14.75
N ASP A 141 10.48 -16.56 -13.50
CA ASP A 141 9.12 -16.95 -13.14
C ASP A 141 8.52 -15.97 -12.13
N ALA A 142 7.33 -15.44 -12.44
CA ALA A 142 6.65 -14.44 -11.63
C ALA A 142 6.35 -14.93 -10.20
N MET A 143 6.31 -16.25 -9.98
CA MET A 143 6.16 -16.84 -8.65
C MET A 143 7.24 -16.38 -7.66
N LEU A 144 8.47 -16.14 -8.14
CA LEU A 144 9.58 -15.67 -7.30
C LEU A 144 9.60 -14.15 -7.09
N PHE A 145 8.71 -13.39 -7.75
CA PHE A 145 8.73 -11.93 -7.71
C PHE A 145 8.56 -11.36 -6.29
N PRO A 146 7.63 -11.83 -5.45
CA PRO A 146 7.53 -11.35 -4.07
C PRO A 146 8.81 -11.63 -3.27
N SER A 147 9.34 -12.86 -3.34
CA SER A 147 10.58 -13.23 -2.65
C SER A 147 11.76 -12.37 -3.07
N PHE A 148 11.94 -12.18 -4.38
CA PHE A 148 12.99 -11.31 -4.92
C PHE A 148 12.81 -9.87 -4.44
N ILE A 149 11.63 -9.26 -4.59
CA ILE A 149 11.41 -7.87 -4.18
C ILE A 149 11.56 -7.66 -2.68
N HIS A 150 11.18 -8.63 -1.84
CA HIS A 150 11.42 -8.55 -0.40
C HIS A 150 12.92 -8.39 -0.09
N THR A 151 13.79 -9.08 -0.83
CA THR A 151 15.25 -8.97 -0.64
C THR A 151 15.80 -7.60 -1.05
N GLN A 152 15.08 -6.88 -1.91
CA GLN A 152 15.44 -5.51 -2.34
C GLN A 152 14.81 -4.44 -1.44
N LYS A 153 13.95 -4.82 -0.48
CA LYS A 153 13.25 -3.91 0.44
C LYS A 153 13.95 -3.95 1.82
N ARG A 154 13.21 -3.63 2.88
CA ARG A 154 13.75 -3.51 4.24
C ARG A 154 13.60 -4.83 4.97
N LEU A 155 14.65 -5.25 5.68
CA LEU A 155 14.60 -6.38 6.59
C LEU A 155 13.50 -6.13 7.64
N PRO A 156 12.54 -7.05 7.85
CA PRO A 156 11.38 -6.77 8.70
C PRO A 156 11.71 -6.45 10.17
N THR A 157 12.80 -7.00 10.70
CA THR A 157 13.19 -6.83 12.12
C THR A 157 13.80 -5.47 12.40
N THR A 158 14.65 -4.97 11.50
CA THR A 158 15.41 -3.72 11.69
C THR A 158 14.86 -2.56 10.89
N HIS A 159 14.04 -2.84 9.88
CA HIS A 159 13.58 -1.88 8.88
C HIS A 159 14.73 -1.22 8.08
N LEU A 160 15.88 -1.90 7.99
CA LEU A 160 17.06 -1.45 7.24
C LEU A 160 17.22 -2.21 5.92
N LYS A 161 17.99 -1.65 4.98
CA LYS A 161 18.52 -2.41 3.85
C LYS A 161 19.56 -3.39 4.38
N ASP A 162 19.61 -4.57 3.78
CA ASP A 162 20.42 -5.68 4.29
C ASP A 162 21.08 -6.42 3.12
N ASP A 163 22.40 -6.31 3.03
CA ASP A 163 23.19 -6.93 1.96
C ASP A 163 23.16 -8.47 2.07
N ASP A 164 23.11 -9.03 3.29
CA ASP A 164 23.06 -10.48 3.49
C ASP A 164 21.78 -11.10 2.91
N MET A 165 20.62 -10.51 3.19
CA MET A 165 19.32 -10.93 2.65
C MET A 165 19.30 -10.87 1.11
N MET A 166 19.87 -9.82 0.52
CA MET A 166 19.98 -9.67 -0.93
C MET A 166 20.90 -10.73 -1.54
N TRP A 167 22.12 -10.86 -1.01
CA TRP A 167 23.13 -11.76 -1.54
C TRP A 167 22.80 -13.24 -1.28
N ASP A 168 22.09 -13.57 -0.20
CA ASP A 168 21.64 -14.94 0.04
C ASP A 168 20.68 -15.39 -1.08
N PHE A 169 19.67 -14.59 -1.41
CA PHE A 169 18.77 -14.90 -2.53
C PHE A 169 19.52 -14.98 -3.86
N PHE A 170 20.41 -14.02 -4.14
CA PHE A 170 21.25 -14.01 -5.37
C PHE A 170 22.12 -15.27 -5.47
N SER A 171 22.74 -15.68 -4.38
CA SER A 171 23.62 -16.86 -4.35
C SER A 171 22.85 -18.18 -4.49
N LEU A 172 21.60 -18.25 -4.01
CA LEU A 172 20.73 -19.43 -4.11
C LEU A 172 20.02 -19.56 -5.46
N ARG A 173 19.92 -18.45 -6.22
CA ARG A 173 19.22 -18.40 -7.50
C ARG A 173 20.16 -17.95 -8.63
N PRO A 174 20.96 -18.86 -9.21
CA PRO A 174 21.90 -18.53 -10.29
C PRO A 174 21.26 -17.82 -11.50
N GLU A 175 19.95 -17.96 -11.73
CA GLU A 175 19.20 -17.22 -12.76
C GLU A 175 19.36 -15.69 -12.67
N THR A 176 19.66 -15.18 -11.48
CA THR A 176 19.86 -13.76 -11.20
C THR A 176 21.22 -13.23 -11.70
N LEU A 177 22.20 -14.09 -11.98
CA LEU A 177 23.60 -13.72 -12.27
C LEU A 177 23.75 -12.76 -13.45
N HIS A 178 22.94 -12.93 -14.50
CA HIS A 178 23.02 -12.08 -15.68
C HIS A 178 22.65 -10.64 -15.35
N GLN A 179 21.50 -10.44 -14.69
CA GLN A 179 21.06 -9.12 -14.30
C GLN A 179 21.90 -8.55 -13.13
N GLN A 180 22.42 -9.38 -12.22
CA GLN A 180 23.42 -8.95 -11.22
C GLN A 180 24.64 -8.35 -11.90
N THR A 181 25.21 -9.05 -12.89
CA THR A 181 26.41 -8.59 -13.62
C THR A 181 26.14 -7.26 -14.33
N ILE A 182 24.94 -7.06 -14.88
CA ILE A 182 24.55 -5.77 -15.47
C ILE A 182 24.37 -4.70 -14.38
N LEU A 183 23.71 -5.01 -13.27
CA LEU A 183 23.45 -4.09 -12.16
C LEU A 183 24.75 -3.56 -11.54
N PHE A 184 25.75 -4.42 -11.33
CA PHE A 184 27.03 -4.03 -10.74
C PHE A 184 28.04 -3.50 -11.77
N SER A 185 27.72 -3.55 -13.06
CA SER A 185 28.45 -2.78 -14.09
C SER A 185 28.13 -1.28 -14.00
N ASP A 186 28.73 -0.49 -14.88
CA ASP A 186 28.41 0.95 -14.98
C ASP A 186 26.92 1.20 -15.30
N ARG A 187 26.20 0.23 -15.88
CA ARG A 187 24.77 0.37 -16.22
C ARG A 187 23.84 0.50 -15.02
N GLY A 188 24.29 0.18 -13.81
CA GLY A 188 23.49 0.31 -12.58
C GLY A 188 23.35 1.73 -12.05
N THR A 189 24.18 2.66 -12.52
CA THR A 189 24.21 4.07 -12.10
C THR A 189 24.14 5.01 -13.30
N PRO A 190 23.07 4.97 -14.12
CA PRO A 190 22.94 5.84 -15.29
C PRO A 190 22.96 7.32 -14.91
N ASP A 191 23.57 8.14 -15.77
CA ASP A 191 23.65 9.60 -15.60
C ASP A 191 22.35 10.27 -16.05
N GLY A 192 21.31 10.16 -15.21
CA GLY A 192 19.96 10.61 -15.55
C GLY A 192 19.21 9.64 -16.48
N PHE A 193 17.92 9.90 -16.70
CA PHE A 193 17.07 9.00 -17.50
C PHE A 193 17.36 9.06 -19.00
N ARG A 194 17.87 10.19 -19.49
CA ARG A 194 17.98 10.47 -20.94
C ARG A 194 19.13 9.70 -21.61
N PHE A 195 20.09 9.20 -20.83
CA PHE A 195 21.32 8.56 -21.33
C PHE A 195 21.34 7.05 -21.11
N MET A 196 20.17 6.45 -20.90
CA MET A 196 20.00 4.99 -20.81
C MET A 196 19.12 4.49 -21.95
N ASN A 197 19.34 3.24 -22.35
CA ASN A 197 18.42 2.54 -23.24
C ASN A 197 17.15 2.14 -22.48
N GLY A 198 16.09 1.79 -23.21
CA GLY A 198 14.92 1.10 -22.71
C GLY A 198 14.75 -0.24 -23.43
N TYR A 199 14.18 -1.23 -22.76
CA TYR A 199 13.92 -2.55 -23.31
C TYR A 199 12.58 -3.05 -22.82
N GLY A 200 11.78 -3.68 -23.70
CA GLY A 200 10.58 -4.40 -23.28
C GLY A 200 10.88 -5.60 -22.36
N SER A 201 12.15 -6.03 -22.33
CA SER A 201 12.72 -7.19 -21.62
C SER A 201 12.20 -8.53 -22.13
N HIS A 202 10.88 -8.71 -22.05
CA HIS A 202 10.18 -9.91 -22.50
C HIS A 202 10.24 -10.09 -24.01
N THR A 203 10.05 -11.34 -24.39
CA THR A 203 9.56 -11.69 -25.72
C THR A 203 8.06 -11.43 -25.76
N PHE A 204 7.59 -10.74 -26.79
CA PHE A 204 6.18 -10.54 -27.13
C PHE A 204 5.85 -11.30 -28.42
N ALA A 205 4.57 -11.40 -28.76
CA ALA A 205 4.13 -11.85 -30.08
C ALA A 205 3.58 -10.64 -30.85
N ASN A 206 3.99 -10.49 -32.10
CA ASN A 206 3.35 -9.58 -33.04
C ASN A 206 2.59 -10.38 -34.09
N VAL A 207 1.42 -9.88 -34.47
CA VAL A 207 0.54 -10.46 -35.48
C VAL A 207 0.36 -9.43 -36.59
N ASN A 208 0.63 -9.82 -37.83
CA ASN A 208 0.47 -8.93 -38.98
C ASN A 208 -0.96 -8.94 -39.53
N ALA A 209 -1.22 -8.14 -40.57
CA ALA A 209 -2.56 -8.01 -41.17
C ALA A 209 -3.09 -9.30 -41.82
N LYS A 210 -2.23 -10.30 -42.07
CA LYS A 210 -2.61 -11.62 -42.58
C LYS A 210 -2.89 -12.63 -41.47
N GLY A 211 -2.72 -12.25 -40.21
CA GLY A 211 -2.83 -13.16 -39.06
C GLY A 211 -1.57 -14.00 -38.83
N GLU A 212 -0.46 -13.69 -39.50
CA GLU A 212 0.81 -14.40 -39.29
C GLU A 212 1.50 -13.84 -38.03
N MET A 213 1.96 -14.74 -37.16
CA MET A 213 2.56 -14.37 -35.88
C MET A 213 4.08 -14.60 -35.88
N VAL A 214 4.81 -13.63 -35.32
CA VAL A 214 6.24 -13.73 -35.00
C VAL A 214 6.49 -13.31 -33.56
N TYR A 215 7.59 -13.79 -32.96
CA TYR A 215 8.04 -13.33 -31.65
C TYR A 215 8.98 -12.14 -31.80
N VAL A 216 8.87 -11.17 -30.87
CA VAL A 216 9.64 -9.93 -30.92
C VAL A 216 10.21 -9.52 -29.57
N LYS A 217 11.38 -8.87 -29.58
CA LYS A 217 11.88 -8.07 -28.46
C LYS A 217 11.97 -6.61 -28.89
N TYR A 218 11.55 -5.70 -28.01
CA TYR A 218 11.55 -4.25 -28.24
C TYR A 218 12.76 -3.58 -27.56
N HIS A 219 13.47 -2.72 -28.29
CA HIS A 219 14.69 -2.03 -27.83
C HIS A 219 14.63 -0.53 -28.18
N PHE A 220 14.56 0.32 -27.17
CA PHE A 220 14.73 1.77 -27.31
C PHE A 220 16.19 2.13 -27.06
N LYS A 221 16.92 2.57 -28.09
CA LYS A 221 18.31 3.02 -27.97
C LYS A 221 18.32 4.53 -27.81
N THR A 222 19.01 5.04 -26.79
CA THR A 222 19.11 6.49 -26.58
C THR A 222 19.91 7.12 -27.72
N ASP A 223 19.39 8.21 -28.28
CA ASP A 223 20.09 8.96 -29.33
C ASP A 223 21.14 9.93 -28.73
N GLN A 224 21.12 10.12 -27.41
CA GLN A 224 22.04 10.98 -26.66
C GLN A 224 23.39 10.30 -26.37
N GLY A 225 23.51 9.01 -26.69
CA GLY A 225 24.61 8.17 -26.23
C GLY A 225 24.45 7.73 -24.77
N ILE A 226 25.13 6.64 -24.41
CA ILE A 226 25.00 6.04 -23.08
C ILE A 226 26.01 6.68 -22.14
N ARG A 227 25.53 7.19 -20.99
CA ARG A 227 26.36 7.79 -19.93
C ARG A 227 25.97 7.23 -18.56
N ASN A 228 26.98 7.01 -17.72
CA ASN A 228 26.81 6.49 -16.37
C ASN A 228 27.69 7.28 -15.40
N LEU A 229 27.25 7.40 -14.16
CA LEU A 229 27.97 8.02 -13.06
C LEU A 229 29.00 7.06 -12.48
N SER A 230 30.13 7.59 -12.02
CA SER A 230 31.02 6.88 -11.12
C SER A 230 30.32 6.62 -9.77
N VAL A 231 30.80 5.62 -9.02
CA VAL A 231 30.24 5.26 -7.71
C VAL A 231 30.27 6.46 -6.76
N ASP A 232 31.40 7.16 -6.68
CA ASP A 232 31.58 8.31 -5.80
C ASP A 232 30.64 9.45 -6.17
N LYS A 233 30.48 9.73 -7.48
CA LYS A 233 29.58 10.80 -7.92
C LYS A 233 28.13 10.44 -7.69
N ALA A 234 27.76 9.18 -7.92
CA ALA A 234 26.42 8.68 -7.63
C ALA A 234 26.08 8.78 -6.13
N ALA A 235 27.03 8.44 -5.26
CA ALA A 235 26.89 8.56 -3.81
C ALA A 235 26.82 10.02 -3.35
N GLU A 236 27.65 10.90 -3.90
CA GLU A 236 27.61 12.35 -3.65
C GLU A 236 26.22 12.92 -3.99
N LEU A 237 25.75 12.67 -5.21
CA LEU A 237 24.43 13.14 -5.68
C LEU A 237 23.28 12.54 -4.89
N ALA A 238 23.40 11.30 -4.39
CA ALA A 238 22.35 10.70 -3.58
C ALA A 238 22.09 11.49 -2.28
N GLY A 239 23.09 12.20 -1.77
CA GLY A 239 22.96 13.12 -0.64
C GLY A 239 22.69 14.57 -1.04
N SER A 240 23.37 15.08 -2.08
CA SER A 240 23.33 16.51 -2.43
C SER A 240 22.18 16.91 -3.37
N ASP A 241 21.73 16.00 -4.24
CA ASP A 241 20.57 16.18 -5.13
C ASP A 241 19.87 14.83 -5.37
N PRO A 242 19.09 14.32 -4.40
CA PRO A 242 18.41 13.02 -4.51
C PRO A 242 17.36 12.96 -5.64
N ASP A 243 17.05 14.09 -6.27
CA ASP A 243 16.11 14.25 -7.38
C ASP A 243 16.81 14.53 -8.72
N TYR A 244 18.12 14.25 -8.81
CA TYR A 244 18.97 14.57 -9.97
C TYR A 244 18.40 14.12 -11.31
N ALA A 245 17.91 12.88 -11.43
CA ALA A 245 17.45 12.34 -12.72
C ALA A 245 16.09 12.94 -13.13
N ILE A 246 15.22 13.21 -12.16
CA ILE A 246 13.95 13.92 -12.38
C ILE A 246 14.24 15.36 -12.83
N ARG A 247 15.18 16.04 -12.17
CA ARG A 247 15.61 17.40 -12.50
C ARG A 247 16.21 17.48 -13.90
N ASP A 248 17.16 16.59 -14.24
CA ASP A 248 17.76 16.53 -15.58
C ASP A 248 16.71 16.37 -16.68
N LEU A 249 15.75 15.45 -16.51
CA LEU A 249 14.68 15.25 -17.49
C LEU A 249 13.81 16.50 -17.64
N TYR A 250 13.39 17.08 -16.52
CA TYR A 250 12.52 18.26 -16.52
C TYR A 250 13.20 19.46 -17.18
N GLU A 251 14.43 19.76 -16.77
CA GLU A 251 15.20 20.91 -17.26
C GLU A 251 15.57 20.76 -18.73
N ALA A 252 15.94 19.56 -19.18
CA ALA A 252 16.21 19.30 -20.60
C ALA A 252 14.98 19.63 -21.47
N ILE A 253 13.79 19.18 -21.07
CA ILE A 253 12.55 19.46 -21.81
C ILE A 253 12.17 20.93 -21.73
N ALA A 254 12.29 21.57 -20.55
CA ALA A 254 12.02 23.00 -20.37
C ALA A 254 12.92 23.87 -21.26
N ASN A 255 14.18 23.46 -21.42
CA ASN A 255 15.17 24.09 -22.28
C ASN A 255 15.09 23.66 -23.75
N LYS A 256 14.03 22.93 -24.15
CA LYS A 256 13.81 22.42 -25.52
C LYS A 256 14.90 21.45 -26.03
N GLN A 257 15.68 20.86 -25.13
CA GLN A 257 16.62 19.78 -25.39
C GLN A 257 15.92 18.43 -25.27
N TYR A 258 14.98 18.18 -26.17
CA TYR A 258 14.10 17.01 -26.12
C TYR A 258 14.88 15.70 -26.25
N PRO A 259 14.87 14.82 -25.22
CA PRO A 259 15.51 13.52 -25.36
C PRO A 259 14.72 12.64 -26.33
N SER A 260 15.45 11.81 -27.09
CA SER A 260 14.87 10.85 -28.00
C SER A 260 15.49 9.45 -27.88
N TRP A 261 14.72 8.48 -28.36
CA TRP A 261 15.16 7.09 -28.46
C TRP A 261 14.68 6.49 -29.76
N THR A 262 15.57 5.81 -30.47
CA THR A 262 15.21 5.02 -31.64
C THR A 262 14.73 3.62 -31.21
N LEU A 263 13.52 3.24 -31.62
CA LEU A 263 12.96 1.91 -31.44
C LEU A 263 13.50 0.96 -32.50
N TYR A 264 14.02 -0.16 -32.02
CA TYR A 264 14.36 -1.34 -32.80
C TYR A 264 13.57 -2.55 -32.31
N ILE A 265 13.35 -3.52 -33.19
CA ILE A 265 12.89 -4.85 -32.84
C ILE A 265 13.88 -5.93 -33.26
N GLN A 266 13.93 -7.02 -32.49
CA GLN A 266 14.42 -8.31 -32.99
C GLN A 266 13.21 -9.16 -33.34
N VAL A 267 13.30 -9.99 -34.38
CA VAL A 267 12.21 -10.86 -34.85
C VAL A 267 12.67 -12.31 -34.89
N MET A 268 11.87 -13.20 -34.33
CA MET A 268 12.06 -14.66 -34.35
C MET A 268 10.76 -15.33 -34.78
N THR A 269 10.80 -16.15 -35.83
CA THR A 269 9.65 -16.93 -36.30
C THR A 269 9.33 -18.08 -35.34
N ARG A 270 8.13 -18.66 -35.43
CA ARG A 270 7.75 -19.84 -34.64
C ARG A 270 8.71 -21.02 -34.87
N ASP A 271 9.06 -21.30 -36.12
CA ASP A 271 9.98 -22.39 -36.47
C ASP A 271 11.39 -22.17 -35.92
N GLN A 272 11.85 -20.92 -35.86
CA GLN A 272 13.12 -20.57 -35.21
C GLN A 272 13.03 -20.78 -33.70
N ALA A 273 11.95 -20.34 -33.06
CA ALA A 273 11.74 -20.48 -31.62
C ALA A 273 11.74 -21.95 -31.16
N VAL A 274 11.17 -22.87 -31.96
CA VAL A 274 11.19 -24.32 -31.68
C VAL A 274 12.60 -24.91 -31.77
N LYS A 275 13.45 -24.37 -32.63
CA LYS A 275 14.83 -24.86 -32.87
C LYS A 275 15.87 -24.16 -31.99
N GLU A 276 15.49 -23.12 -31.27
CA GLU A 276 16.38 -22.34 -30.43
C GLU A 276 16.81 -23.16 -29.22
N THR A 277 18.11 -23.14 -28.90
CA THR A 277 18.65 -23.91 -27.77
C THR A 277 18.42 -23.20 -26.43
N VAL A 278 18.41 -21.87 -26.45
CA VAL A 278 18.05 -21.04 -25.30
C VAL A 278 16.57 -20.74 -25.38
N ASN A 279 15.81 -21.05 -24.33
CA ASN A 279 14.38 -20.74 -24.29
C ASN A 279 14.13 -19.26 -24.64
N PRO A 280 13.48 -18.95 -25.77
CA PRO A 280 13.32 -17.58 -26.23
C PRO A 280 12.38 -16.77 -25.33
N PHE A 281 11.64 -17.43 -24.44
CA PHE A 281 10.71 -16.84 -23.47
C PHE A 281 11.30 -16.72 -22.06
N ASP A 282 12.58 -17.07 -21.86
CA ASP A 282 13.29 -16.81 -20.60
C ASP A 282 13.79 -15.36 -20.56
N VAL A 283 13.13 -14.51 -19.76
CA VAL A 283 13.50 -13.09 -19.60
C VAL A 283 14.88 -12.88 -18.95
N THR A 284 15.54 -13.92 -18.43
CA THR A 284 16.93 -13.85 -17.96
C THR A 284 17.96 -13.94 -19.11
N LYS A 285 17.49 -14.11 -20.35
CA LYS A 285 18.32 -14.33 -21.55
C LYS A 285 18.16 -13.23 -22.60
N VAL A 286 19.25 -12.97 -23.31
CA VAL A 286 19.25 -12.10 -24.51
C VAL A 286 19.21 -12.93 -25.78
N TRP A 287 18.64 -12.36 -26.85
CA TRP A 287 18.76 -12.90 -28.19
C TRP A 287 20.00 -12.31 -28.86
N SER A 288 20.87 -13.17 -29.42
CA SER A 288 22.08 -12.70 -30.09
C SER A 288 21.74 -11.79 -31.26
N HIS A 289 22.29 -10.57 -31.28
CA HIS A 289 22.13 -9.65 -32.41
C HIS A 289 22.73 -10.21 -33.72
N LYS A 290 23.63 -11.20 -33.64
CA LYS A 290 24.17 -11.88 -34.83
C LYS A 290 23.12 -12.79 -35.49
N ALA A 291 22.33 -13.48 -34.67
CA ALA A 291 21.30 -14.41 -35.15
C ALA A 291 20.00 -13.67 -35.49
N TYR A 292 19.64 -12.70 -34.65
CA TYR A 292 18.41 -11.91 -34.76
C TYR A 292 18.79 -10.42 -34.77
N PRO A 293 19.12 -9.83 -35.93
CA PRO A 293 19.57 -8.45 -36.02
C PRO A 293 18.48 -7.44 -35.62
N LEU A 294 18.91 -6.24 -35.24
CA LEU A 294 18.00 -5.14 -34.92
C LEU A 294 17.42 -4.55 -36.21
N ILE A 295 16.10 -4.40 -36.24
CA ILE A 295 15.34 -3.76 -37.31
C ILE A 295 14.80 -2.44 -36.75
N GLU A 296 15.14 -1.32 -37.38
CA GLU A 296 14.64 0.01 -36.97
C GLU A 296 13.14 0.14 -37.27
N VAL A 297 12.40 0.82 -36.39
CA VAL A 297 10.95 1.01 -36.51
C VAL A 297 10.56 2.48 -36.49
N GLY A 298 11.06 3.23 -35.50
CA GLY A 298 10.59 4.59 -35.26
C GLY A 298 11.37 5.29 -34.15
N ARG A 299 10.95 6.51 -33.82
CA ARG A 299 11.62 7.37 -32.84
C ARG A 299 10.64 7.89 -31.81
N LEU A 300 10.96 7.67 -30.54
CA LEU A 300 10.31 8.31 -29.39
C LEU A 300 10.97 9.67 -29.13
N VAL A 301 10.17 10.72 -28.93
CA VAL A 301 10.64 12.05 -28.53
C VAL A 301 9.79 12.54 -27.35
N LEU A 302 10.41 12.98 -26.26
CA LEU A 302 9.72 13.59 -25.11
C LEU A 302 9.89 15.10 -25.13
N ASN A 303 8.77 15.83 -25.24
CA ASN A 303 8.78 17.27 -25.49
C ASN A 303 7.88 18.10 -24.57
N ARG A 304 7.24 17.49 -23.58
CA ARG A 304 6.37 18.18 -22.63
C ARG A 304 6.52 17.63 -21.22
N ASN A 305 6.77 18.52 -20.26
CA ASN A 305 6.76 18.21 -18.84
C ASN A 305 5.32 18.06 -18.30
N PRO A 306 5.11 17.32 -17.21
CA PRO A 306 3.83 17.35 -16.50
C PRO A 306 3.53 18.76 -16.01
N THR A 307 2.26 19.15 -16.12
CA THR A 307 1.69 20.34 -15.48
C THR A 307 1.54 20.14 -13.97
N ASN A 308 1.22 18.91 -13.53
CA ASN A 308 1.19 18.53 -12.12
C ASN A 308 1.73 17.10 -11.95
N TYR A 309 2.81 16.96 -11.19
CA TYR A 309 3.45 15.66 -10.97
C TYR A 309 2.48 14.62 -10.38
N PHE A 310 1.66 14.99 -9.39
CA PHE A 310 0.77 14.05 -8.73
C PHE A 310 -0.33 13.54 -9.70
N ALA A 311 -0.99 14.45 -10.40
CA ALA A 311 -2.08 14.13 -11.32
C ALA A 311 -1.63 13.37 -12.56
N GLU A 312 -0.44 13.69 -13.09
CA GLU A 312 0.03 13.18 -14.38
C GLU A 312 1.12 12.11 -14.28
N ILE A 313 1.92 12.06 -13.21
CA ILE A 313 3.02 11.09 -13.05
C ILE A 313 2.71 10.12 -11.91
N GLU A 314 2.32 10.60 -10.74
CA GLU A 314 2.02 9.74 -9.59
C GLU A 314 0.79 8.87 -9.87
N GLN A 315 -0.28 9.43 -10.43
CA GLN A 315 -1.49 8.69 -10.78
C GLN A 315 -1.43 7.94 -12.14
N LEU A 316 -0.32 8.04 -12.88
CA LEU A 316 -0.15 7.31 -14.14
C LEU A 316 -0.05 5.80 -13.91
N ALA A 317 -0.98 5.05 -14.47
CA ALA A 317 -1.09 3.60 -14.35
C ALA A 317 -0.67 2.93 -15.66
N PHE A 318 0.45 2.20 -15.63
CA PHE A 318 0.83 1.29 -16.70
C PHE A 318 0.33 -0.12 -16.39
N ASN A 319 0.06 -0.90 -17.43
CA ASN A 319 -0.32 -2.30 -17.31
C ASN A 319 0.07 -3.06 -18.59
N PRO A 320 1.00 -4.05 -18.56
CA PRO A 320 1.38 -4.80 -19.75
C PRO A 320 0.25 -5.63 -20.38
N ALA A 321 -0.91 -5.77 -19.70
CA ALA A 321 -2.12 -6.32 -20.30
C ALA A 321 -2.94 -5.30 -21.13
N ASN A 322 -2.56 -4.01 -21.10
CA ASN A 322 -3.07 -3.02 -22.04
C ASN A 322 -2.35 -3.23 -23.38
N LEU A 323 -2.93 -4.11 -24.20
CA LEU A 323 -2.46 -4.44 -25.53
C LEU A 323 -3.45 -3.93 -26.58
N VAL A 324 -2.95 -3.77 -27.81
CA VAL A 324 -3.73 -3.37 -28.98
C VAL A 324 -3.62 -4.46 -30.06
N PRO A 325 -4.57 -4.54 -31.00
CA PRO A 325 -4.52 -5.52 -32.08
C PRO A 325 -3.17 -5.55 -32.79
N GLY A 326 -2.67 -6.75 -33.08
CA GLY A 326 -1.34 -6.96 -33.66
C GLY A 326 -0.21 -7.10 -32.65
N ILE A 327 -0.47 -6.91 -31.35
CA ILE A 327 0.50 -7.15 -30.27
C ILE A 327 -0.15 -8.05 -29.22
N GLU A 328 0.49 -9.17 -28.91
CA GLU A 328 0.01 -10.22 -28.02
C GLU A 328 1.10 -10.64 -27.02
N PRO A 329 0.73 -11.20 -25.86
CA PRO A 329 1.72 -11.73 -24.92
C PRO A 329 2.31 -13.04 -25.42
N SER A 330 3.59 -13.28 -25.14
CA SER A 330 4.20 -14.60 -25.36
C SER A 330 4.00 -15.53 -24.14
N PRO A 331 4.38 -16.82 -24.24
CA PRO A 331 4.38 -17.75 -23.11
C PRO A 331 5.43 -17.48 -22.01
N ASP A 332 6.17 -16.36 -22.07
CA ASP A 332 7.11 -15.96 -21.01
C ASP A 332 6.42 -15.95 -19.64
N LYS A 333 6.88 -16.83 -18.73
CA LYS A 333 6.27 -17.03 -17.41
C LYS A 333 6.25 -15.75 -16.56
N MET A 334 7.26 -14.91 -16.71
CA MET A 334 7.30 -13.61 -16.03
C MET A 334 6.25 -12.67 -16.64
N LEU A 335 6.19 -12.57 -17.97
CA LEU A 335 5.20 -11.73 -18.65
C LEU A 335 3.78 -12.14 -18.25
N GLN A 336 3.47 -13.44 -18.29
CA GLN A 336 2.15 -13.98 -17.95
C GLN A 336 1.68 -13.58 -16.54
N GLY A 337 2.55 -13.69 -15.52
CA GLY A 337 2.22 -13.22 -14.17
C GLY A 337 2.02 -11.71 -14.08
N ARG A 338 2.77 -10.92 -14.86
CA ARG A 338 2.63 -9.46 -14.91
C ARG A 338 1.30 -9.02 -15.52
N LEU A 339 0.71 -9.77 -16.45
CA LEU A 339 -0.60 -9.43 -17.04
C LEU A 339 -1.71 -9.29 -15.99
N PHE A 340 -1.65 -10.08 -14.92
CA PHE A 340 -2.57 -9.96 -13.79
C PHE A 340 -2.17 -8.82 -12.83
N SER A 341 -0.92 -8.85 -12.35
CA SER A 341 -0.45 -8.08 -11.20
C SER A 341 -0.67 -6.56 -11.34
N TYR A 342 -0.45 -6.01 -12.53
CA TYR A 342 -0.50 -4.57 -12.72
C TYR A 342 -1.92 -4.02 -12.55
N SER A 343 -2.92 -4.66 -13.16
CA SER A 343 -4.30 -4.22 -13.01
C SER A 343 -4.76 -4.32 -11.54
N ASP A 344 -4.35 -5.37 -10.84
CA ASP A 344 -4.69 -5.61 -9.43
C ASP A 344 -4.09 -4.54 -8.50
N THR A 345 -2.78 -4.26 -8.63
CA THR A 345 -2.14 -3.24 -7.79
C THR A 345 -2.69 -1.84 -8.04
N GLN A 346 -3.13 -1.51 -9.27
CA GLN A 346 -3.79 -0.21 -9.50
C GLN A 346 -5.14 -0.09 -8.78
N ARG A 347 -5.91 -1.19 -8.67
CA ARG A 347 -7.18 -1.17 -7.92
C ARG A 347 -6.95 -0.86 -6.44
N TYR A 348 -5.86 -1.37 -5.87
CA TYR A 348 -5.44 -1.03 -4.51
C TYR A 348 -4.97 0.43 -4.40
N ARG A 349 -4.14 0.88 -5.34
CA ARG A 349 -3.45 2.17 -5.28
C ARG A 349 -4.33 3.38 -5.62
N LEU A 350 -5.16 3.25 -6.65
CA LEU A 350 -5.92 4.33 -7.29
C LEU A 350 -7.45 4.11 -7.26
N GLY A 351 -7.89 2.92 -6.84
CA GLY A 351 -9.29 2.53 -6.87
C GLY A 351 -9.70 1.84 -8.17
N VAL A 352 -10.91 1.27 -8.16
CA VAL A 352 -11.42 0.42 -9.24
C VAL A 352 -11.62 1.15 -10.58
N ASN A 353 -11.81 2.47 -10.54
CA ASN A 353 -12.04 3.33 -11.70
C ASN A 353 -10.80 4.12 -12.15
N TYR A 354 -9.59 3.63 -11.87
CA TYR A 354 -8.33 4.33 -12.20
C TYR A 354 -8.17 4.71 -13.68
N ASN A 355 -8.85 4.00 -14.60
CA ASN A 355 -8.87 4.33 -16.03
C ASN A 355 -9.65 5.61 -16.35
N GLN A 356 -10.48 6.10 -15.43
CA GLN A 356 -11.20 7.37 -15.56
C GLN A 356 -10.31 8.58 -15.21
N ILE A 357 -9.19 8.36 -14.52
CA ILE A 357 -8.21 9.42 -14.20
C ILE A 357 -7.66 9.96 -15.53
N PRO A 358 -7.65 11.29 -15.76
CA PRO A 358 -7.37 11.86 -17.09
C PRO A 358 -6.14 11.33 -17.81
N VAL A 359 -5.03 11.11 -17.09
CA VAL A 359 -3.78 10.61 -17.69
C VAL A 359 -3.84 9.12 -18.07
N ASN A 360 -4.81 8.36 -17.56
CA ASN A 360 -4.97 6.94 -17.88
C ASN A 360 -6.04 6.70 -18.96
N ARG A 361 -6.86 7.70 -19.27
CA ARG A 361 -7.95 7.58 -20.23
C ARG A 361 -7.42 7.27 -21.63
N PRO A 362 -8.01 6.29 -22.35
CA PRO A 362 -7.75 6.14 -23.77
C PRO A 362 -8.34 7.32 -24.57
N LEU A 363 -7.85 7.53 -25.79
CA LEU A 363 -8.40 8.55 -26.70
C LEU A 363 -9.82 8.24 -27.16
N VAL A 364 -10.14 6.95 -27.26
CA VAL A 364 -11.46 6.45 -27.61
C VAL A 364 -12.22 6.13 -26.34
N GLU A 365 -13.42 6.66 -26.19
CA GLU A 365 -14.26 6.41 -25.01
C GLU A 365 -14.61 4.91 -24.92
N PRO A 366 -14.25 4.21 -23.82
CA PRO A 366 -14.49 2.78 -23.69
C PRO A 366 -15.97 2.42 -23.78
N GLN A 367 -16.32 1.55 -24.72
CA GLN A 367 -17.67 0.99 -24.86
C GLN A 367 -17.72 -0.37 -24.17
N THR A 368 -18.19 -0.41 -22.91
CA THR A 368 -18.19 -1.65 -22.11
C THR A 368 -19.50 -1.86 -21.34
N TYR A 369 -19.63 -3.01 -20.68
CA TYR A 369 -20.75 -3.32 -19.78
C TYR A 369 -20.44 -3.06 -18.31
N GLN A 370 -19.25 -2.56 -17.98
CA GLN A 370 -18.83 -2.26 -16.61
C GLN A 370 -19.52 -0.99 -16.11
N ARG A 371 -19.94 -0.97 -14.83
CA ARG A 371 -20.62 0.16 -14.17
C ARG A 371 -20.13 0.33 -12.74
N ASP A 372 -20.36 1.53 -12.22
CA ASP A 372 -20.23 1.90 -10.82
C ASP A 372 -18.80 1.70 -10.25
N GLY A 373 -18.70 1.51 -8.94
CA GLY A 373 -17.44 1.42 -8.22
C GLY A 373 -17.00 2.75 -7.62
N PHE A 374 -16.04 2.67 -6.70
CA PHE A 374 -15.51 3.84 -5.99
C PHE A 374 -14.98 4.89 -6.98
N MET A 375 -15.36 6.16 -6.76
CA MET A 375 -14.99 7.31 -7.58
C MET A 375 -15.33 7.16 -9.08
N THR A 376 -16.51 6.65 -9.39
CA THR A 376 -17.09 6.74 -10.75
C THR A 376 -17.53 8.18 -11.01
N VAL A 377 -16.92 8.85 -11.99
CA VAL A 377 -17.14 10.29 -12.24
C VAL A 377 -17.44 10.64 -13.71
N ILE A 378 -17.19 9.73 -14.67
CA ILE A 378 -17.40 10.00 -16.11
C ILE A 378 -18.77 9.57 -16.64
N GLY A 379 -19.85 9.91 -15.95
CA GLY A 379 -21.22 9.66 -16.43
C GLY A 379 -21.66 8.18 -16.49
N ASN A 380 -20.77 7.23 -16.16
CA ASN A 380 -21.07 5.80 -16.00
C ASN A 380 -21.74 5.14 -17.21
N MET A 381 -21.38 5.57 -18.43
CA MET A 381 -22.00 5.17 -19.70
C MET A 381 -23.51 5.46 -19.80
N HIS A 382 -24.00 6.44 -19.02
CA HIS A 382 -25.37 6.97 -19.07
C HIS A 382 -26.45 5.87 -19.04
N ASP A 383 -27.31 5.83 -20.04
CA ASP A 383 -28.45 4.91 -20.19
C ASP A 383 -28.09 3.64 -21.00
N ALA A 384 -26.82 3.45 -21.37
CA ALA A 384 -26.41 2.28 -22.14
C ALA A 384 -26.68 0.98 -21.35
N PRO A 385 -27.14 -0.11 -22.01
CA PRO A 385 -27.35 -1.40 -21.36
C PRO A 385 -26.08 -1.89 -20.66
N ASN A 386 -26.23 -2.48 -19.47
CA ASN A 386 -25.13 -3.00 -18.66
C ASN A 386 -25.03 -4.55 -18.69
N TYR A 387 -25.59 -5.19 -19.72
CA TYR A 387 -25.56 -6.64 -19.91
C TYR A 387 -25.47 -7.04 -21.40
N TYR A 388 -24.92 -8.23 -21.67
CA TYR A 388 -24.82 -8.85 -22.99
C TYR A 388 -25.27 -10.32 -22.95
N PRO A 389 -25.97 -10.84 -23.98
CA PRO A 389 -26.53 -10.08 -25.11
C PRO A 389 -27.71 -9.19 -24.67
N ASN A 390 -28.05 -8.18 -25.47
CA ASN A 390 -29.22 -7.33 -25.22
C ASN A 390 -29.88 -6.89 -26.54
N SER A 391 -31.18 -6.56 -26.50
CA SER A 391 -31.95 -6.00 -27.64
C SER A 391 -32.05 -4.47 -27.61
N LYS A 392 -31.20 -3.82 -26.81
CA LYS A 392 -31.28 -2.39 -26.45
C LYS A 392 -30.10 -1.59 -27.01
N ASN A 393 -29.56 -2.04 -28.15
CA ASN A 393 -28.45 -1.41 -28.88
C ASN A 393 -27.19 -1.18 -28.02
N GLY A 394 -26.88 -2.09 -27.09
CA GLY A 394 -25.58 -2.08 -26.42
C GLY A 394 -24.42 -2.45 -27.35
N PRO A 395 -23.16 -2.23 -26.94
CA PRO A 395 -21.98 -2.48 -27.76
C PRO A 395 -21.87 -3.95 -28.21
N SER A 396 -21.47 -4.18 -29.46
CA SER A 396 -21.28 -5.53 -30.02
C SER A 396 -19.81 -5.89 -30.15
N GLU A 397 -19.52 -7.19 -30.27
CA GLU A 397 -18.17 -7.69 -30.56
C GLU A 397 -17.70 -7.29 -31.96
N ASP A 398 -16.40 -7.04 -32.14
CA ASP A 398 -15.81 -6.86 -33.46
C ASP A 398 -15.65 -8.22 -34.15
N THR A 399 -16.50 -8.50 -35.14
CA THR A 399 -16.54 -9.77 -35.86
C THR A 399 -15.41 -9.96 -36.86
N THR A 400 -14.64 -8.91 -37.15
CA THR A 400 -13.47 -8.98 -38.03
C THR A 400 -12.21 -9.44 -37.30
N ARG A 401 -12.22 -9.43 -35.96
CA ARG A 401 -11.09 -9.80 -35.13
C ARG A 401 -11.19 -11.23 -34.64
N ARG A 402 -10.04 -11.89 -34.57
CA ARG A 402 -9.87 -13.21 -33.95
C ARG A 402 -8.67 -13.15 -33.04
N TYR A 403 -8.75 -13.87 -31.93
CA TYR A 403 -7.59 -14.16 -31.11
C TYR A 403 -6.62 -15.03 -31.91
N CYS A 404 -5.31 -14.80 -31.82
CA CYS A 404 -4.36 -15.70 -32.45
C CYS A 404 -4.52 -17.11 -31.87
N THR A 405 -4.72 -18.10 -32.73
CA THR A 405 -4.74 -19.50 -32.28
C THR A 405 -3.31 -19.94 -31.96
N HIS A 406 -3.18 -20.61 -30.81
CA HIS A 406 -1.96 -21.31 -30.41
C HIS A 406 -2.24 -22.81 -30.48
N GLU A 407 -1.65 -23.47 -31.47
CA GLU A 407 -1.65 -24.94 -31.58
C GLU A 407 -0.46 -25.49 -30.81
N SER A 408 -0.71 -26.50 -29.97
CA SER A 408 0.28 -27.15 -29.11
C SER A 408 -0.08 -28.63 -29.02
N ASP A 409 0.69 -29.49 -29.67
CA ASP A 409 0.47 -30.93 -29.68
C ASP A 409 0.74 -31.53 -28.29
N ASN A 410 -0.18 -32.36 -27.78
CA ASN A 410 -0.07 -33.06 -26.50
C ASN A 410 0.37 -32.17 -25.32
N THR A 411 -0.35 -31.07 -25.08
CA THR A 411 -0.03 -30.10 -24.00
C THR A 411 0.00 -30.78 -22.62
N ILE A 412 1.20 -30.92 -22.05
CA ILE A 412 1.40 -31.36 -20.66
C ILE A 412 1.41 -30.12 -19.77
N VAL A 413 0.51 -30.07 -18.80
CA VAL A 413 0.47 -29.01 -17.78
C VAL A 413 1.06 -29.55 -16.49
N ASP A 414 2.23 -29.04 -16.11
CA ASP A 414 2.90 -29.36 -14.84
C ASP A 414 3.78 -28.18 -14.38
N LYS A 415 4.37 -28.30 -13.19
CA LYS A 415 5.39 -27.37 -12.67
C LYS A 415 6.77 -27.73 -13.23
N PHE A 416 7.04 -27.25 -14.44
CA PHE A 416 8.37 -27.38 -15.04
C PHE A 416 9.37 -26.45 -14.35
N SER A 417 10.18 -27.04 -13.46
CA SER A 417 11.33 -26.38 -12.85
C SER A 417 12.38 -26.06 -13.91
N THR A 418 13.06 -24.94 -13.72
CA THR A 418 14.16 -24.43 -14.57
C THR A 418 15.46 -24.32 -13.76
N TYR A 419 15.55 -25.09 -12.67
CA TYR A 419 16.68 -25.04 -11.74
C TYR A 419 18.00 -25.41 -12.44
N ASP A 420 17.95 -26.42 -13.31
CA ASP A 420 19.11 -26.95 -14.03
C ASP A 420 19.38 -26.25 -15.38
N ASP A 421 18.58 -25.23 -15.73
CA ASP A 421 18.79 -24.44 -16.95
C ASP A 421 20.15 -23.73 -16.91
N ASP A 422 20.73 -23.46 -18.08
CA ASP A 422 21.98 -22.71 -18.16
C ASP A 422 21.81 -21.26 -17.65
N ASN A 423 22.58 -20.95 -16.60
CA ASN A 423 22.61 -19.66 -15.93
C ASN A 423 23.95 -18.93 -16.09
N TYR A 424 24.93 -19.54 -16.75
CA TYR A 424 26.33 -19.13 -16.66
C TYR A 424 26.90 -18.70 -18.01
N SER A 425 26.52 -19.35 -19.12
CA SER A 425 27.20 -19.13 -20.41
C SER A 425 27.08 -17.69 -20.91
N GLN A 426 25.86 -17.13 -20.97
CA GLN A 426 25.66 -15.74 -21.41
C GLN A 426 26.32 -14.72 -20.47
N VAL A 427 26.41 -15.03 -19.17
CA VAL A 427 27.08 -14.17 -18.18
C VAL A 427 28.59 -14.16 -18.40
N GLY A 428 29.18 -15.32 -18.65
CA GLY A 428 30.58 -15.44 -19.04
C GLY A 428 30.88 -14.73 -20.36
N GLU A 429 29.96 -14.79 -21.34
CA GLU A 429 30.10 -14.02 -22.58
C GLU A 429 30.01 -12.51 -22.37
N LEU A 430 29.08 -12.04 -21.53
CA LEU A 430 28.99 -10.64 -21.13
C LEU A 430 30.32 -10.17 -20.52
N TYR A 431 30.85 -10.93 -19.57
CA TYR A 431 32.11 -10.63 -18.89
C TYR A 431 33.32 -10.60 -19.86
N ARG A 432 33.48 -11.63 -20.69
CA ARG A 432 34.65 -11.78 -21.58
C ARG A 432 34.59 -10.88 -22.82
N LYS A 433 33.43 -10.81 -23.48
CA LYS A 433 33.28 -10.24 -24.83
C LYS A 433 32.76 -8.80 -24.83
N THR A 434 32.01 -8.39 -23.80
CA THR A 434 31.37 -7.06 -23.77
C THR A 434 32.12 -6.09 -22.87
N LEU A 435 32.66 -6.56 -21.74
CA LEU A 435 33.38 -5.71 -20.80
C LEU A 435 34.88 -5.66 -21.13
N ASN A 436 35.40 -4.44 -21.27
CA ASN A 436 36.85 -4.21 -21.29
C ASN A 436 37.45 -4.38 -19.88
N THR A 437 38.78 -4.44 -19.79
CA THR A 437 39.49 -4.67 -18.52
C THR A 437 39.10 -3.68 -17.41
N ALA A 438 38.99 -2.40 -17.75
CA ALA A 438 38.61 -1.36 -16.77
C ALA A 438 37.16 -1.52 -16.27
N ALA A 439 36.24 -1.95 -17.14
CA ALA A 439 34.86 -2.23 -16.77
C ALA A 439 34.74 -3.51 -15.92
N ARG A 440 35.55 -4.54 -16.20
CA ARG A 440 35.64 -5.74 -15.36
C ARG A 440 36.17 -5.41 -13.96
N GLU A 441 37.17 -4.54 -13.88
CA GLU A 441 37.71 -4.08 -12.60
C GLU A 441 36.61 -3.41 -11.75
N ARG A 442 35.97 -2.37 -12.29
CA ARG A 442 34.86 -1.67 -11.59
C ARG A 442 33.73 -2.61 -11.21
N LEU A 443 33.33 -3.52 -12.11
CA LEU A 443 32.31 -4.53 -11.82
C LEU A 443 32.67 -5.35 -10.58
N THR A 444 33.88 -5.90 -10.52
CA THR A 444 34.32 -6.73 -9.40
C THR A 444 34.50 -5.95 -8.11
N GLU A 445 34.93 -4.67 -8.18
CA GLU A 445 34.99 -3.76 -7.03
C GLU A 445 33.59 -3.46 -6.49
N ASN A 446 32.63 -3.18 -7.38
CA ASN A 446 31.24 -2.91 -7.01
C ASN A 446 30.58 -4.12 -6.35
N ILE A 447 30.81 -5.33 -6.89
CA ILE A 447 30.31 -6.58 -6.30
C ILE A 447 30.93 -6.78 -4.92
N ALA A 448 32.26 -6.72 -4.81
CA ALA A 448 32.95 -6.94 -3.54
C ALA A 448 32.55 -5.92 -2.46
N GLY A 449 32.35 -4.65 -2.83
CA GLY A 449 31.94 -3.59 -1.90
C GLY A 449 30.59 -3.81 -1.22
N SER A 450 29.68 -4.55 -1.87
CA SER A 450 28.38 -4.96 -1.28
C SER A 450 28.45 -6.37 -0.69
N LEU A 451 29.01 -7.34 -1.42
CA LEU A 451 29.06 -8.74 -1.01
C LEU A 451 29.88 -8.96 0.28
N ALA A 452 30.91 -8.14 0.54
CA ALA A 452 31.71 -8.22 1.77
C ALA A 452 30.93 -7.88 3.06
N ASN A 453 29.67 -7.43 2.95
CA ASN A 453 28.78 -7.20 4.08
C ASN A 453 27.83 -8.38 4.34
N ALA A 454 27.79 -9.38 3.47
CA ALA A 454 27.06 -10.62 3.67
C ALA A 454 27.83 -11.60 4.57
N SER A 455 27.16 -12.63 5.07
CA SER A 455 27.74 -13.74 5.82
C SER A 455 28.73 -14.55 4.96
N GLN A 456 29.71 -15.18 5.63
CA GLN A 456 30.78 -15.90 4.93
C GLN A 456 30.25 -17.01 4.01
N ASP A 457 29.23 -17.75 4.43
CA ASP A 457 28.64 -18.82 3.62
C ASP A 457 27.98 -18.28 2.34
N VAL A 458 27.33 -17.10 2.43
CA VAL A 458 26.75 -16.41 1.28
C VAL A 458 27.85 -15.92 0.34
N GLN A 459 28.92 -15.33 0.88
CA GLN A 459 30.09 -14.91 0.08
C GLN A 459 30.69 -16.07 -0.72
N VAL A 460 30.96 -17.20 -0.05
CA VAL A 460 31.51 -18.41 -0.70
C VAL A 460 30.60 -18.90 -1.83
N ARG A 461 29.29 -18.94 -1.60
CA ARG A 461 28.32 -19.42 -2.59
C ARG A 461 28.22 -18.47 -3.79
N ALA A 462 28.21 -17.15 -3.56
CA ALA A 462 28.18 -16.15 -4.61
C ALA A 462 29.45 -16.20 -5.48
N ILE A 463 30.63 -16.29 -4.86
CA ILE A 463 31.91 -16.40 -5.56
C ILE A 463 31.95 -17.66 -6.42
N ALA A 464 31.50 -18.81 -5.89
CA ALA A 464 31.39 -20.05 -6.67
C ALA A 464 30.52 -19.90 -7.92
N ASN A 465 29.43 -19.14 -7.84
CA ASN A 465 28.59 -18.85 -9.01
C ASN A 465 29.30 -17.97 -10.05
N PHE A 466 30.08 -16.97 -9.62
CA PHE A 466 30.89 -16.15 -10.53
C PHE A 466 32.00 -16.98 -11.19
N THR A 467 32.66 -17.87 -10.46
CA THR A 467 33.67 -18.80 -10.99
C THR A 467 33.11 -19.71 -12.09
N LYS A 468 31.85 -20.15 -11.97
CA LYS A 468 31.16 -20.94 -13.01
C LYS A 468 30.89 -20.14 -14.29
N CYS A 469 30.72 -18.81 -14.19
CA CYS A 469 30.59 -17.94 -15.36
C CYS A 469 31.94 -17.76 -16.07
N ASP A 470 32.98 -17.52 -15.28
CA ASP A 470 34.38 -17.40 -15.70
C ASP A 470 35.33 -17.53 -14.49
N PRO A 471 36.39 -18.36 -14.54
CA PRO A 471 37.33 -18.51 -13.43
C PRO A 471 38.01 -17.19 -13.01
N GLU A 472 38.36 -16.32 -13.96
CA GLU A 472 38.98 -15.01 -13.67
C GLU A 472 37.98 -14.10 -12.95
N TYR A 473 36.70 -14.18 -13.31
CA TYR A 473 35.65 -13.36 -12.69
C TYR A 473 35.49 -13.69 -11.21
N GLY A 474 35.35 -14.98 -10.87
CA GLY A 474 35.27 -15.41 -9.47
C GLY A 474 36.53 -15.08 -8.67
N GLN A 475 37.71 -15.32 -9.25
CA GLN A 475 39.00 -15.00 -8.62
C GLN A 475 39.12 -13.51 -8.27
N ARG A 476 38.82 -12.61 -9.22
CA ARG A 476 38.89 -11.16 -8.98
C ARG A 476 37.95 -10.70 -7.87
N VAL A 477 36.72 -11.22 -7.81
CA VAL A 477 35.79 -10.88 -6.73
C VAL A 477 36.36 -11.32 -5.38
N GLN A 478 36.91 -12.54 -5.28
CA GLN A 478 37.56 -13.04 -4.06
C GLN A 478 38.71 -12.14 -3.62
N GLU A 479 39.64 -11.80 -4.52
CA GLU A 479 40.79 -10.94 -4.21
C GLU A 479 40.37 -9.56 -3.67
N LYS A 480 39.28 -8.99 -4.19
CA LYS A 480 38.74 -7.71 -3.70
C LYS A 480 38.09 -7.83 -2.31
N ILE A 481 37.35 -8.91 -2.06
CA ILE A 481 36.78 -9.19 -0.73
C ILE A 481 37.89 -9.37 0.30
N ASP A 482 38.92 -10.15 -0.02
CA ASP A 482 40.08 -10.38 0.87
C ASP A 482 40.81 -9.07 1.17
N LYS A 483 40.98 -8.22 0.15
CA LYS A 483 41.54 -6.87 0.32
C LYS A 483 40.69 -6.02 1.27
N LEU A 484 39.37 -5.98 1.10
CA LEU A 484 38.47 -5.25 2.00
C LEU A 484 38.51 -5.80 3.43
N ALA A 485 38.57 -7.11 3.60
CA ALA A 485 38.71 -7.75 4.90
C ALA A 485 40.03 -7.38 5.59
N SER A 486 41.14 -7.33 4.84
CA SER A 486 42.45 -6.91 5.37
C SER A 486 42.51 -5.42 5.76
N GLN A 487 41.71 -4.58 5.10
CA GLN A 487 41.58 -3.15 5.40
C GLN A 487 40.68 -2.88 6.60
N LYS A 488 39.70 -3.74 6.88
CA LYS A 488 38.86 -3.74 8.09
C LYS A 488 39.62 -4.19 9.36
N LYS A 489 40.95 -3.95 9.46
CA LYS A 489 41.71 -4.13 10.72
C LYS A 489 40.89 -3.53 11.87
N PRO A 490 40.80 -4.21 13.03
CA PRO A 490 39.93 -3.78 14.11
C PRO A 490 40.24 -2.32 14.40
N ILE A 491 39.21 -1.49 14.37
CA ILE A 491 39.25 -0.21 15.06
C ILE A 491 39.65 -0.61 16.49
N GLU A 492 40.92 -0.37 16.86
CA GLU A 492 41.26 -0.17 18.26
C GLU A 492 40.17 0.75 18.77
N SER A 493 39.46 0.34 19.82
CA SER A 493 38.37 1.13 20.36
C SER A 493 38.92 2.52 20.71
N GLU A 494 38.91 3.45 19.76
CA GLU A 494 38.91 4.86 20.07
C GLU A 494 37.68 4.98 20.93
N SER A 495 37.91 5.25 22.21
CA SER A 495 36.83 5.53 23.14
C SER A 495 35.96 6.55 22.43
N MET A 496 34.71 6.16 22.15
CA MET A 496 33.69 7.08 21.65
C MET A 496 33.92 8.41 22.36
N PRO A 497 34.15 9.53 21.63
CA PRO A 497 34.25 10.82 22.30
C PRO A 497 33.03 10.93 23.20
N ASP A 498 33.32 11.15 24.49
CA ASP A 498 32.34 11.14 25.57
C ASP A 498 31.10 11.86 25.03
N PRO A 499 29.92 11.20 24.99
CA PRO A 499 28.74 11.74 24.33
C PRO A 499 28.62 13.19 24.75
N SER A 500 28.59 14.10 23.75
CA SER A 500 28.55 15.55 23.99
C SER A 500 27.61 15.78 25.16
N LYS A 501 28.14 16.25 26.30
CA LYS A 501 27.41 16.26 27.57
C LYS A 501 25.99 16.69 27.26
N LEU A 502 25.03 15.77 27.46
CA LEU A 502 23.62 16.11 27.39
C LEU A 502 23.51 17.46 28.08
N ASN A 503 22.93 18.46 27.40
CA ASN A 503 22.68 19.75 28.02
C ASN A 503 22.25 19.46 29.46
N PRO A 504 23.00 19.92 30.48
CA PRO A 504 22.69 19.57 31.86
C PRO A 504 21.20 19.80 32.01
N PRO A 505 20.43 18.82 32.55
CA PRO A 505 18.97 18.86 32.55
C PRO A 505 18.61 20.29 32.85
N ARG A 506 18.00 21.00 31.85
CA ARG A 506 17.88 22.47 31.90
C ARG A 506 17.49 22.77 33.33
N LYS A 507 18.38 23.43 34.10
CA LYS A 507 18.14 23.68 35.53
C LYS A 507 16.67 24.05 35.59
N PRO A 508 15.83 23.31 36.35
CA PRO A 508 14.38 23.47 36.29
C PRO A 508 14.16 24.96 36.30
N PHE A 509 13.61 25.49 35.20
CA PHE A 509 13.61 26.93 34.94
C PHE A 509 13.03 27.55 36.20
N THR A 510 13.91 28.11 37.01
CA THR A 510 13.57 28.76 38.25
C THR A 510 13.36 30.16 37.72
N PRO A 511 12.10 30.61 37.55
CA PRO A 511 11.89 31.98 37.13
C PRO A 511 12.68 32.82 38.12
N ALA A 512 13.55 33.69 37.62
CA ALA A 512 14.15 34.66 38.51
C ALA A 512 12.98 35.36 39.22
N PRO A 513 12.98 35.47 40.56
CA PRO A 513 12.03 36.35 41.22
C PRO A 513 12.16 37.71 40.54
N PRO A 514 11.05 38.46 40.33
CA PRO A 514 11.14 39.77 39.69
C PRO A 514 12.17 40.58 40.46
N SER A 515 13.28 40.91 39.81
CA SER A 515 14.28 41.76 40.43
C SER A 515 13.74 43.19 40.38
N ASP A 516 13.08 43.61 41.45
CA ASP A 516 12.78 45.02 41.72
C ASP A 516 14.06 45.75 42.14
N ILE A 517 15.10 45.73 41.31
CA ILE A 517 16.30 46.55 41.50
C ILE A 517 16.76 47.08 40.15
N LEU A 518 16.26 48.28 39.86
CA LEU A 518 16.95 49.27 39.04
C LEU A 518 18.24 49.68 39.76
N VAL A 519 19.39 49.22 39.31
CA VAL A 519 20.65 49.94 39.57
C VAL A 519 21.22 50.42 38.24
N ALA A 520 21.15 51.73 38.08
CA ALA A 520 21.85 52.48 37.06
C ALA A 520 23.37 52.35 37.24
N ASN A 521 24.10 51.93 36.20
CA ASN A 521 25.09 52.78 35.55
C ASN A 521 25.87 52.08 34.42
N ARG A 522 25.93 52.83 33.29
CA ARG A 522 27.00 52.90 32.28
C ARG A 522 27.31 51.64 31.46
N PHE A 523 26.90 51.62 30.19
CA PHE A 523 27.79 51.98 29.08
C PHE A 523 26.99 52.50 27.87
N ARG A 524 27.65 53.39 27.13
CA ARG A 524 27.16 54.36 26.15
C ARG A 524 26.43 53.73 24.95
N CYS A 525 25.36 54.39 24.49
CA CYS A 525 24.98 54.39 23.08
C CYS A 525 24.81 55.84 22.60
N VAL A 526 25.29 56.11 21.39
CA VAL A 526 25.50 57.45 20.81
C VAL A 526 24.18 58.15 20.48
N ARG A 527 24.10 59.46 20.75
CA ARG A 527 22.99 60.42 20.50
C ARG A 527 22.58 60.44 19.01
N SER A 528 21.30 60.25 18.62
CA SER A 528 20.10 61.16 18.57
C SER A 528 19.99 61.98 17.28
N PRO A 529 18.80 62.48 16.79
CA PRO A 529 17.60 62.92 17.55
C PRO A 529 16.20 62.51 16.99
N LYS A 530 15.20 62.17 17.84
CA LYS A 530 14.04 62.95 18.41
C LYS A 530 12.87 63.17 17.42
N SER A 531 11.56 63.20 17.76
CA SER A 531 10.67 62.99 18.94
C SER A 531 9.23 63.30 18.41
N THR A 532 8.09 62.81 18.91
CA THR A 532 7.38 63.24 20.16
C THR A 532 6.02 62.52 20.33
N ASN A 533 5.66 62.25 21.61
CA ASN A 533 4.34 62.39 22.30
C ASN A 533 3.13 61.49 21.95
N SER A 534 2.24 61.04 22.87
CA SER A 534 2.08 61.20 24.35
C SER A 534 0.83 60.44 24.91
N ASN A 535 0.81 60.16 26.24
CA ASN A 535 -0.34 60.10 27.20
C ASN A 535 -1.26 58.84 27.30
N ARG A 536 -1.91 58.45 28.42
CA ARG A 536 -1.79 58.53 29.92
C ARG A 536 -3.02 57.81 30.58
N HIS A 537 -2.91 57.43 31.87
CA HIS A 537 -3.94 57.02 32.89
C HIS A 537 -4.40 55.53 32.94
N VAL A 538 -4.37 54.71 34.02
CA VAL A 538 -4.47 54.75 35.52
C VAL A 538 -5.86 54.34 36.08
N ASN A 539 -5.84 53.42 37.07
CA ASN A 539 -6.87 52.94 38.05
C ASN A 539 -7.56 51.60 37.74
N SER A 540 -7.96 50.75 38.70
CA SER A 540 -7.65 50.50 40.12
C SER A 540 -8.50 49.28 40.58
N LEU A 541 -8.20 48.76 41.78
CA LEU A 541 -9.04 47.94 42.68
C LEU A 541 -9.15 46.42 42.47
N ALA A 542 -8.57 45.72 43.44
CA ALA A 542 -8.83 44.34 43.82
C ALA A 542 -10.11 44.21 44.67
N SER A 543 -10.76 43.02 44.66
CA SER A 543 -10.85 42.12 45.83
C SER A 543 -12.08 41.19 45.84
N GLN A 544 -11.96 40.12 46.66
CA GLN A 544 -12.95 39.17 47.20
C GLN A 544 -13.09 37.85 46.40
N PHE A 545 -12.69 36.65 46.87
CA PHE A 545 -12.52 36.09 48.23
C PHE A 545 -11.23 35.23 48.37
N PRO A 546 -10.71 35.05 49.61
CA PRO A 546 -9.52 34.25 49.91
C PRO A 546 -9.88 32.81 50.30
N VAL A 547 -9.01 31.84 50.03
CA VAL A 547 -8.61 30.72 50.94
C VAL A 547 -7.66 29.76 50.19
N MET A 548 -6.45 29.65 50.75
CA MET A 548 -5.43 28.57 50.70
C MET A 548 -4.03 29.19 50.54
N SER A 549 -3.44 29.58 51.67
CA SER A 549 -2.16 30.28 51.80
C SER A 549 -0.96 29.37 52.10
N ASP A 550 -1.08 28.05 51.94
CA ASP A 550 0.05 27.11 52.13
C ASP A 550 0.47 26.44 50.79
N PRO A 551 1.65 26.78 50.24
CA PRO A 551 2.20 26.16 49.03
C PRO A 551 2.50 24.65 49.18
N ALA A 552 2.76 24.16 50.39
CA ALA A 552 3.01 22.74 50.64
C ALA A 552 1.73 21.91 50.41
N HIS A 553 0.59 22.43 50.87
CA HIS A 553 -0.72 21.82 50.64
C HIS A 553 -1.09 21.67 49.15
N ARG A 554 -0.80 22.67 48.31
CA ARG A 554 -1.11 22.60 46.87
C ARG A 554 -0.25 21.56 46.14
N ARG A 555 1.01 21.39 46.55
CA ARG A 555 1.89 20.35 45.97
C ARG A 555 1.44 18.95 46.34
N THR A 556 1.11 18.71 47.61
CA THR A 556 0.66 17.39 48.08
C THR A 556 -0.63 16.95 47.38
N ILE A 557 -1.59 17.86 47.18
CA ILE A 557 -2.84 17.56 46.45
C ILE A 557 -2.57 17.27 44.96
N SER A 558 -1.70 18.05 44.30
CA SER A 558 -1.36 17.84 42.89
C SER A 558 -0.57 16.56 42.63
N GLU A 559 0.31 16.15 43.56
CA GLU A 559 1.07 14.90 43.44
C GLU A 559 0.21 13.66 43.73
N LEU A 560 -0.72 13.76 44.69
CA LEU A 560 -1.72 12.72 44.96
C LEU A 560 -2.67 12.51 43.78
N ASP A 561 -3.14 13.59 43.14
CA ASP A 561 -4.06 13.57 42.00
C ASP A 561 -3.41 12.92 40.76
N MET A 562 -2.16 13.31 40.44
CA MET A 562 -1.39 12.75 39.34
C MET A 562 -1.03 11.27 39.54
N SER A 563 -0.70 10.85 40.77
CA SER A 563 -0.39 9.43 41.04
C SER A 563 -1.64 8.54 40.98
N SER A 564 -2.80 9.09 41.34
CA SER A 564 -4.10 8.40 41.34
C SER A 564 -4.63 8.23 39.92
N MET A 565 -4.58 9.28 39.10
CA MET A 565 -4.89 9.24 37.66
C MET A 565 -4.02 8.22 36.91
N ARG A 566 -2.73 8.14 37.25
CA ARG A 566 -1.80 7.19 36.61
C ARG A 566 -2.15 5.74 36.92
N ARG A 567 -2.51 5.42 38.17
CA ARG A 567 -2.90 4.05 38.56
C ARG A 567 -4.28 3.64 38.02
N ILE A 568 -5.21 4.58 37.88
CA ILE A 568 -6.51 4.34 37.22
C ILE A 568 -6.29 4.06 35.72
N SER A 569 -5.41 4.83 35.08
CA SER A 569 -5.00 4.59 33.68
C SER A 569 -4.38 3.20 33.50
N ASP A 570 -3.49 2.78 34.40
CA ASP A 570 -2.85 1.46 34.34
C ASP A 570 -3.86 0.31 34.54
N ALA A 571 -4.82 0.47 35.45
CA ALA A 571 -5.89 -0.51 35.68
C ALA A 571 -6.83 -0.64 34.47
N LEU A 572 -7.19 0.48 33.82
CA LEU A 572 -7.99 0.51 32.60
C LEU A 572 -7.26 -0.15 31.42
N LEU A 573 -5.95 0.11 31.28
CA LEU A 573 -5.12 -0.50 30.25
C LEU A 573 -4.99 -2.02 30.45
N LEU A 574 -4.88 -2.48 31.70
CA LEU A 574 -4.85 -3.91 32.02
C LEU A 574 -6.18 -4.60 31.70
N ALA A 575 -7.32 -3.94 31.98
CA ALA A 575 -8.66 -4.42 31.65
C ALA A 575 -8.87 -4.52 30.12
N GLN A 576 -8.46 -3.49 29.37
CA GLN A 576 -8.50 -3.50 27.90
C GLN A 576 -7.68 -4.65 27.30
N ASN A 577 -6.45 -4.87 27.80
CA ASN A 577 -5.58 -5.94 27.33
C ASN A 577 -6.07 -7.36 27.66
N ARG A 578 -6.87 -7.52 28.72
CA ARG A 578 -7.50 -8.81 29.05
C ARG A 578 -8.78 -9.05 28.25
N ALA A 579 -9.59 -8.02 28.02
CA ALA A 579 -10.76 -8.08 27.13
C ALA A 579 -10.38 -8.39 25.68
N ARG A 580 -9.25 -7.86 25.19
CA ARG A 580 -8.70 -8.20 23.87
C ARG A 580 -8.39 -9.69 23.76
N ARG A 581 -7.75 -10.28 24.78
CA ARG A 581 -7.44 -11.72 24.83
C ARG A 581 -8.68 -12.61 24.90
N ALA A 582 -9.74 -12.18 25.58
CA ALA A 582 -11.03 -12.88 25.58
C ALA A 582 -11.69 -12.86 24.19
N THR A 583 -11.58 -11.73 23.47
CA THR A 583 -12.08 -11.58 22.10
C THR A 583 -11.29 -12.46 21.12
N GLU A 584 -9.96 -12.51 21.25
CA GLU A 584 -9.09 -13.38 20.45
C GLU A 584 -9.45 -14.86 20.64
N ARG A 585 -9.67 -15.32 21.89
CA ARG A 585 -10.12 -16.69 22.18
C ARG A 585 -11.50 -17.02 21.57
N ALA A 586 -12.44 -16.07 21.62
CA ALA A 586 -13.76 -16.23 21.00
C ALA A 586 -13.67 -16.37 19.47
N ASN A 587 -12.80 -15.58 18.82
CA ASN A 587 -12.57 -15.66 17.39
C ASN A 587 -11.84 -16.96 17.00
N GLN A 588 -10.96 -17.48 17.87
CA GLN A 588 -10.31 -18.78 17.68
C GLN A 588 -11.31 -19.94 17.73
N ALA A 589 -12.28 -19.89 18.65
CA ALA A 589 -13.37 -20.86 18.71
C ALA A 589 -14.28 -20.81 17.47
N GLU A 590 -14.53 -19.62 16.93
CA GLU A 590 -15.27 -19.43 15.67
C GLU A 590 -14.52 -20.01 14.46
N HIS A 591 -13.20 -19.85 14.41
CA HIS A 591 -12.38 -20.44 13.37
C HIS A 591 -12.41 -21.98 13.41
N ILE A 592 -12.34 -22.57 14.61
CA ILE A 592 -12.49 -24.02 14.81
C ILE A 592 -13.89 -24.49 14.39
N LEU A 593 -14.94 -23.73 14.69
CA LEU A 593 -16.32 -24.04 14.27
C LEU A 593 -16.46 -24.00 12.74
N ASN A 594 -15.87 -23.01 12.07
CA ASN A 594 -15.87 -22.91 10.61
C ASN A 594 -15.08 -24.06 9.97
N LEU A 595 -13.98 -24.50 10.57
CA LEU A 595 -13.24 -25.69 10.15
C LEU A 595 -14.09 -26.96 10.27
N VAL A 596 -14.76 -27.17 11.41
CA VAL A 596 -15.65 -28.33 11.62
C VAL A 596 -16.84 -28.29 10.65
N LEU A 597 -17.47 -27.13 10.43
CA LEU A 597 -18.58 -26.97 9.48
C LEU A 597 -18.13 -27.16 8.02
N SER A 598 -16.90 -26.75 7.68
CA SER A 598 -16.34 -26.96 6.35
C SER A 598 -16.08 -28.44 6.07
N GLN A 599 -15.64 -29.22 7.06
CA GLN A 599 -15.44 -30.67 6.89
C GLN A 599 -16.76 -31.45 6.79
N VAL A 600 -17.85 -30.96 7.39
CA VAL A 600 -19.20 -31.53 7.24
C VAL A 600 -19.80 -31.24 5.84
N ASN A 601 -19.34 -30.19 5.15
CA ASN A 601 -19.87 -29.78 3.85
C ASN A 601 -19.25 -30.50 2.62
N VAL A 602 -18.26 -31.39 2.81
CA VAL A 602 -17.57 -32.08 1.70
C VAL A 602 -18.27 -33.38 1.24
N ARG A 603 -19.47 -33.72 1.76
CA ARG A 603 -20.28 -34.82 1.20
C ARG A 603 -21.73 -34.41 0.98
N ARG A 604 -22.00 -33.69 -0.12
CA ARG A 604 -23.34 -33.66 -0.72
C ARG A 604 -23.28 -34.09 -2.18
N LEU A 605 -23.66 -35.35 -2.39
CA LEU A 605 -23.99 -35.97 -3.66
C LEU A 605 -25.08 -35.17 -4.38
N ARG A 606 -24.87 -34.90 -5.67
CA ARG A 606 -25.91 -34.44 -6.59
C ARG A 606 -26.87 -35.61 -6.84
N VAL A 607 -28.14 -35.48 -6.49
CA VAL A 607 -29.19 -36.40 -6.96
C VAL A 607 -30.40 -35.55 -7.34
N GLY A 608 -30.76 -35.60 -8.62
CA GLY A 608 -31.86 -34.84 -9.20
C GLY A 608 -32.95 -35.78 -9.69
N SER A 609 -33.82 -36.24 -8.79
CA SER A 609 -35.23 -36.59 -9.07
C SER A 609 -35.92 -36.99 -7.76
N LEU A 610 -37.24 -36.79 -7.66
CA LEU A 610 -38.04 -37.08 -6.47
C LEU A 610 -38.25 -38.58 -6.20
N SER A 611 -37.95 -39.47 -7.16
CA SER A 611 -38.08 -40.93 -7.00
C SER A 611 -36.93 -41.59 -6.24
N ASP A 612 -35.80 -40.92 -6.06
CA ASP A 612 -34.61 -41.49 -5.37
C ASP A 612 -34.61 -41.24 -3.84
N LEU A 613 -35.49 -40.35 -3.35
CA LEU A 613 -35.61 -40.00 -1.93
C LEU A 613 -36.34 -41.07 -1.11
N GLU A 614 -37.22 -41.85 -1.71
CA GLU A 614 -37.90 -42.98 -1.05
C GLU A 614 -37.00 -44.21 -0.96
N LEU A 615 -36.13 -44.44 -1.97
CA LEU A 615 -35.10 -45.47 -1.94
C LEU A 615 -34.06 -45.21 -0.83
N LEU A 616 -33.65 -43.96 -0.65
CA LEU A 616 -32.73 -43.54 0.42
C LEU A 616 -33.35 -43.64 1.83
N ARG A 617 -34.66 -43.41 1.98
CA ARG A 617 -35.35 -43.61 3.27
C ARG A 617 -35.43 -45.08 3.67
N GLY A 618 -35.59 -45.98 2.69
CA GLY A 618 -35.55 -47.43 2.92
C GLY A 618 -34.18 -47.94 3.36
N ILE A 619 -33.09 -47.36 2.84
CA ILE A 619 -31.70 -47.76 3.15
C ILE A 619 -31.25 -47.25 4.54
N VAL A 620 -31.69 -46.07 4.96
CA VAL A 620 -31.32 -45.50 6.27
C VAL A 620 -32.07 -46.18 7.43
N ALA A 621 -33.25 -46.75 7.18
CA ALA A 621 -34.03 -47.47 8.18
C ALA A 621 -33.55 -48.91 8.46
N SER A 622 -32.78 -49.51 7.54
CA SER A 622 -32.35 -50.91 7.62
C SER A 622 -30.90 -51.11 8.08
N ASP A 623 -30.13 -50.03 8.28
CA ASP A 623 -28.73 -50.09 8.72
C ASP A 623 -28.55 -49.65 10.21
N PRO A 624 -28.26 -50.58 11.13
CA PRO A 624 -28.06 -50.30 12.55
C PRO A 624 -26.89 -49.34 12.86
N LEU A 625 -25.89 -49.25 11.98
CA LEU A 625 -24.71 -48.38 12.15
C LEU A 625 -25.03 -46.91 11.80
N LEU A 626 -25.90 -46.68 10.81
CA LEU A 626 -26.36 -45.33 10.44
C LEU A 626 -27.34 -44.75 11.45
N ASN A 627 -28.20 -45.60 12.04
CA ASN A 627 -29.14 -45.19 13.09
C ASN A 627 -28.43 -44.86 14.43
N ARG A 628 -27.32 -45.55 14.75
CA ARG A 628 -26.44 -45.18 15.88
C ARG A 628 -25.69 -43.86 15.64
N ARG A 629 -25.28 -43.56 14.41
CA ARG A 629 -24.57 -42.31 14.07
C ARG A 629 -25.47 -41.08 14.08
N SER A 630 -26.76 -41.20 13.73
CA SER A 630 -27.72 -40.08 13.80
C SER A 630 -28.01 -39.69 15.27
N ASN A 631 -28.18 -40.68 16.15
CA ASN A 631 -28.39 -40.46 17.59
C ASN A 631 -27.15 -39.88 18.30
N ASN A 632 -25.94 -40.23 17.84
CA ASN A 632 -24.70 -39.62 18.36
C ASN A 632 -24.53 -38.16 17.89
N MET A 633 -25.01 -37.79 16.70
CA MET A 633 -25.01 -36.39 16.24
C MET A 633 -26.00 -35.51 17.01
N LEU A 634 -27.17 -36.03 17.39
CA LEU A 634 -28.12 -35.34 18.28
C LEU A 634 -27.56 -35.13 19.69
N LYS A 635 -26.86 -36.12 20.26
CA LYS A 635 -26.15 -35.97 21.54
C LYS A 635 -25.00 -34.96 21.47
N LEU A 636 -24.29 -34.89 20.34
CA LEU A 636 -23.21 -33.90 20.13
C LEU A 636 -23.76 -32.47 20.05
N HIS A 637 -24.94 -32.30 19.43
CA HIS A 637 -25.65 -31.01 19.31
C HIS A 637 -26.15 -30.48 20.66
N ASP A 638 -26.67 -31.34 21.52
CA ASP A 638 -27.12 -30.93 22.86
C ASP A 638 -25.93 -30.67 23.80
N ALA A 639 -24.85 -31.45 23.71
CA ALA A 639 -23.63 -31.22 24.47
C ALA A 639 -22.93 -29.90 24.09
N THR A 640 -22.94 -29.52 22.80
CA THR A 640 -22.40 -28.22 22.37
C THR A 640 -23.29 -27.05 22.81
N ASN A 641 -24.61 -27.16 22.73
CA ASN A 641 -25.49 -26.08 23.21
C ASN A 641 -25.36 -25.83 24.73
N VAL A 642 -25.23 -26.90 25.52
CA VAL A 642 -25.05 -26.78 26.98
C VAL A 642 -23.67 -26.22 27.31
N PHE A 643 -22.59 -26.69 26.67
CA PHE A 643 -21.22 -26.24 26.91
C PHE A 643 -21.00 -24.78 26.50
N PHE A 644 -21.58 -24.34 25.38
CA PHE A 644 -21.42 -22.96 24.91
C PHE A 644 -22.29 -21.97 25.69
N GLY A 645 -23.53 -22.35 26.06
CA GLY A 645 -24.39 -21.53 26.92
C GLY A 645 -23.81 -21.35 28.33
N THR A 646 -23.22 -22.40 28.90
CA THR A 646 -22.50 -22.31 30.18
C THR A 646 -21.21 -21.52 30.04
N ALA A 647 -20.36 -21.75 29.03
CA ALA A 647 -19.08 -21.04 28.88
C ALA A 647 -19.24 -19.53 28.63
N THR A 648 -20.24 -19.11 27.84
CA THR A 648 -20.51 -17.68 27.61
C THR A 648 -21.16 -17.01 28.82
N SER A 649 -22.06 -17.70 29.52
CA SER A 649 -22.65 -17.21 30.78
C SER A 649 -21.61 -17.12 31.91
N GLN A 650 -20.72 -18.11 32.02
CA GLN A 650 -19.61 -18.11 32.98
C GLN A 650 -18.65 -16.96 32.69
N CYS A 651 -18.27 -16.76 31.42
CA CYS A 651 -17.37 -15.67 31.02
C CYS A 651 -17.97 -14.28 31.29
N LEU A 652 -19.27 -14.09 31.03
CA LEU A 652 -19.98 -12.85 31.36
C LEU A 652 -20.06 -12.63 32.88
N ASN A 653 -20.31 -13.70 33.65
CA ASN A 653 -20.33 -13.64 35.11
C ASN A 653 -18.96 -13.35 35.70
N ASP A 654 -17.89 -13.91 35.15
CA ASP A 654 -16.52 -13.69 35.63
C ASP A 654 -16.07 -12.26 35.31
N VAL A 655 -16.34 -11.75 34.10
CA VAL A 655 -16.08 -10.35 33.73
C VAL A 655 -16.89 -9.39 34.60
N SER A 656 -18.17 -9.68 34.85
CA SER A 656 -19.03 -8.87 35.72
C SER A 656 -18.50 -8.83 37.16
N LYS A 657 -18.16 -9.99 37.74
CA LYS A 657 -17.58 -10.09 39.09
C LYS A 657 -16.26 -9.33 39.21
N GLU A 658 -15.41 -9.39 38.19
CA GLU A 658 -14.09 -8.75 38.21
C GLU A 658 -14.17 -7.23 38.01
N VAL A 659 -15.10 -6.75 37.15
CA VAL A 659 -15.43 -5.32 37.04
C VAL A 659 -15.99 -4.77 38.36
N VAL A 660 -16.90 -5.51 39.00
CA VAL A 660 -17.46 -5.13 40.31
C VAL A 660 -16.38 -5.14 41.40
N SER A 661 -15.46 -6.10 41.38
CA SER A 661 -14.33 -6.17 42.32
C SER A 661 -13.40 -4.96 42.18
N ASN A 662 -13.05 -4.60 40.95
CA ASN A 662 -12.18 -3.46 40.67
C ASN A 662 -12.85 -2.12 41.01
N LEU A 663 -14.15 -1.98 40.76
CA LEU A 663 -14.93 -0.81 41.19
C LEU A 663 -15.00 -0.72 42.72
N LYS A 664 -15.23 -1.84 43.42
CA LYS A 664 -15.19 -1.87 44.90
C LYS A 664 -13.81 -1.50 45.45
N ALA A 665 -12.73 -1.95 44.81
CA ALA A 665 -11.37 -1.58 45.20
C ALA A 665 -11.12 -0.07 45.02
N ALA A 666 -11.55 0.50 43.89
CA ALA A 666 -11.47 1.93 43.62
C ALA A 666 -12.29 2.77 44.63
N MET A 667 -13.52 2.34 44.94
CA MET A 667 -14.39 3.00 45.92
C MET A 667 -13.84 2.92 47.36
N ASN A 668 -13.28 1.78 47.76
CA ASN A 668 -12.65 1.62 49.07
C ASN A 668 -11.38 2.45 49.20
N PHE A 669 -10.64 2.64 48.12
CA PHE A 669 -9.49 3.53 48.08
C PHE A 669 -9.90 5.00 48.16
N HIS A 670 -10.95 5.41 47.42
CA HIS A 670 -11.54 6.76 47.54
C HIS A 670 -12.01 7.06 48.97
N LYS A 671 -12.68 6.10 49.62
CA LYS A 671 -13.06 6.23 51.04
C LYS A 671 -11.85 6.42 51.97
N ARG A 672 -10.70 5.80 51.69
CA ARG A 672 -9.45 6.02 52.45
C ARG A 672 -8.82 7.38 52.14
N TYR A 673 -8.87 7.81 50.88
CA TYR A 673 -8.40 9.12 50.43
C TYR A 673 -9.19 10.25 51.09
N VAL A 674 -10.53 10.19 51.08
CA VAL A 674 -11.39 11.16 51.77
C VAL A 674 -11.08 11.22 53.27
N LYS A 675 -10.86 10.08 53.92
CA LYS A 675 -10.46 9.99 55.34
C LYS A 675 -9.07 10.56 55.65
N GLN A 676 -8.16 10.58 54.67
CA GLN A 676 -6.82 11.17 54.80
C GLN A 676 -6.82 12.69 54.56
N VAL A 677 -7.81 13.20 53.84
CA VAL A 677 -7.96 14.63 53.51
C VAL A 677 -8.84 15.36 54.54
N GLU A 678 -9.69 14.65 55.29
CA GLU A 678 -10.55 15.14 56.37
C GLU A 678 -9.87 16.01 57.46
N PRO A 679 -8.58 15.82 57.83
CA PRO A 679 -7.89 16.70 58.80
C PRO A 679 -7.46 18.05 58.23
N LEU A 680 -7.50 18.22 56.89
CA LEU A 680 -7.12 19.45 56.20
C LEU A 680 -8.40 20.28 56.07
N THR A 681 -8.49 21.39 56.79
CA THR A 681 -9.65 22.30 56.87
C THR A 681 -10.09 22.87 55.50
N ILE A 682 -10.68 22.03 54.66
CA ILE A 682 -11.18 22.34 53.32
C ILE A 682 -12.70 22.57 53.41
N PRO A 683 -13.27 23.61 52.78
CA PRO A 683 -14.71 23.86 52.83
C PRO A 683 -15.52 22.69 52.23
N LEU A 684 -16.60 22.28 52.91
CA LEU A 684 -17.47 21.16 52.48
C LEU A 684 -17.98 21.29 51.04
N SER A 685 -18.14 22.51 50.52
CA SER A 685 -18.59 22.79 49.16
C SER A 685 -17.59 22.34 48.07
N MET A 686 -16.28 22.32 48.38
CA MET A 686 -15.24 21.95 47.43
C MET A 686 -15.02 20.42 47.38
N ILE A 687 -15.21 19.75 48.52
CA ILE A 687 -15.22 18.28 48.62
C ILE A 687 -16.40 17.71 47.82
N SER A 688 -17.59 18.30 47.97
CA SER A 688 -18.79 17.91 47.21
C SER A 688 -18.65 18.07 45.69
N TYR A 689 -17.92 19.11 45.23
CA TYR A 689 -17.65 19.31 43.80
C TYR A 689 -16.65 18.29 43.23
N MET A 690 -15.57 17.98 43.97
CA MET A 690 -14.59 16.97 43.57
C MET A 690 -15.16 15.55 43.59
N ASP A 691 -15.99 15.22 44.59
CA ASP A 691 -16.74 13.96 44.65
C ASP A 691 -17.73 13.85 43.48
N GLY A 692 -18.44 14.93 43.13
CA GLY A 692 -19.35 14.96 41.99
C GLY A 692 -18.66 14.72 40.64
N VAL A 693 -17.49 15.33 40.42
CA VAL A 693 -16.70 15.15 39.19
C VAL A 693 -16.09 13.75 39.12
N PHE A 694 -15.62 13.20 40.23
CA PHE A 694 -15.06 11.85 40.28
C PHE A 694 -16.13 10.78 40.09
N LEU A 695 -17.26 10.85 40.81
CA LEU A 695 -18.36 9.89 40.62
C LEU A 695 -18.92 9.99 39.20
N ASN A 696 -19.14 11.19 38.64
CA ASN A 696 -19.61 11.32 37.25
C ASN A 696 -18.63 10.74 36.24
N SER A 697 -17.32 10.95 36.42
CA SER A 697 -16.31 10.39 35.52
C SER A 697 -16.24 8.86 35.61
N VAL A 698 -16.32 8.30 36.82
CA VAL A 698 -16.33 6.84 37.03
C VAL A 698 -17.62 6.22 36.48
N PHE A 699 -18.79 6.83 36.70
CA PHE A 699 -20.05 6.34 36.15
C PHE A 699 -20.15 6.48 34.64
N CYS A 700 -19.64 7.57 34.03
CA CYS A 700 -19.58 7.72 32.59
C CYS A 700 -18.68 6.67 31.94
N VAL A 701 -17.50 6.40 32.52
CA VAL A 701 -16.57 5.38 31.99
C VAL A 701 -17.12 3.96 32.20
N ALA A 702 -17.71 3.68 33.36
CA ALA A 702 -18.36 2.39 33.62
C ALA A 702 -19.58 2.17 32.71
N GLY A 703 -20.39 3.19 32.48
CA GLY A 703 -21.54 3.15 31.57
C GLY A 703 -21.12 2.98 30.10
N PHE A 704 -20.06 3.67 29.67
CA PHE A 704 -19.51 3.53 28.33
C PHE A 704 -18.96 2.10 28.09
N LEU A 705 -18.19 1.57 29.04
CA LEU A 705 -17.66 0.21 28.93
C LEU A 705 -18.79 -0.84 28.97
N ALA A 706 -19.76 -0.70 29.88
CA ALA A 706 -20.92 -1.58 29.93
C ALA A 706 -21.74 -1.55 28.63
N GLY A 707 -21.94 -0.38 28.04
CA GLY A 707 -22.62 -0.20 26.75
C GLY A 707 -21.87 -0.84 25.58
N VAL A 708 -20.54 -0.68 25.51
CA VAL A 708 -19.70 -1.32 24.49
C VAL A 708 -19.73 -2.84 24.63
N PHE A 709 -19.62 -3.38 25.84
CA PHE A 709 -19.62 -4.83 26.06
C PHE A 709 -20.99 -5.46 25.87
N MET A 710 -22.07 -4.79 26.29
CA MET A 710 -23.44 -5.23 26.03
C MET A 710 -23.76 -5.16 24.52
N GLY A 711 -23.24 -4.16 23.81
CA GLY A 711 -23.30 -4.06 22.36
C GLY A 711 -22.59 -5.23 21.67
N ILE A 712 -21.37 -5.58 22.10
CA ILE A 712 -20.63 -6.73 21.55
C ILE A 712 -21.35 -8.05 21.85
N ALA A 713 -21.87 -8.23 23.07
CA ALA A 713 -22.60 -9.43 23.47
C ALA A 713 -23.93 -9.58 22.71
N LEU A 714 -24.71 -8.51 22.53
CA LEU A 714 -25.95 -8.49 21.76
C LEU A 714 -25.69 -8.73 20.27
N THR A 715 -24.63 -8.13 19.73
CA THR A 715 -24.23 -8.32 18.31
C THR A 715 -23.81 -9.76 18.07
N LYS A 716 -23.01 -10.36 18.97
CA LYS A 716 -22.62 -11.78 18.88
C LYS A 716 -23.80 -12.73 19.12
N HIS A 717 -24.73 -12.41 20.03
CA HIS A 717 -25.97 -13.17 20.22
C HIS A 717 -26.85 -13.14 18.94
N TRP A 718 -26.95 -11.98 18.29
CA TRP A 718 -27.69 -11.82 17.03
C TRP A 718 -27.02 -12.53 15.85
N GLN A 719 -25.70 -12.50 15.74
CA GLN A 719 -24.95 -13.24 14.72
C GLN A 719 -25.11 -14.76 14.89
N LEU A 720 -25.04 -15.26 16.12
CA LEU A 720 -25.28 -16.69 16.43
C LEU A 720 -26.74 -17.10 16.21
N ARG A 721 -27.72 -16.25 16.55
CA ARG A 721 -29.15 -16.47 16.18
C ARG A 721 -29.39 -16.40 14.67
N GLY A 722 -28.65 -15.57 13.94
CA GLY A 722 -28.70 -15.45 12.47
C GLY A 722 -28.28 -16.74 11.78
N ILE A 723 -27.21 -17.36 12.26
CA ILE A 723 -26.73 -18.68 11.79
C ILE A 723 -27.75 -19.79 12.13
N TYR A 724 -28.42 -19.71 13.28
CA TYR A 724 -29.48 -20.65 13.69
C TYR A 724 -30.79 -20.49 12.88
N THR A 725 -31.16 -19.24 12.55
CA THR A 725 -32.38 -18.93 11.76
C THR A 725 -32.22 -19.22 10.28
N GLN A 726 -31.00 -19.12 9.71
CA GLN A 726 -30.75 -19.60 8.35
C GLN A 726 -30.91 -21.13 8.22
N LYS A 727 -30.59 -21.92 9.25
CA LYS A 727 -30.88 -23.37 9.28
C LYS A 727 -32.39 -23.69 9.40
N LYS A 728 -33.17 -22.89 10.15
CA LYS A 728 -34.65 -23.04 10.23
C LYS A 728 -35.37 -22.59 8.95
N LYS A 729 -34.83 -21.64 8.18
CA LYS A 729 -35.43 -21.22 6.89
C LYS A 729 -35.46 -22.34 5.84
N CYS A 730 -34.59 -23.34 5.94
CA CYS A 730 -34.64 -24.52 5.07
C CYS A 730 -35.81 -25.50 5.36
N SER A 731 -36.58 -25.32 6.45
CA SER A 731 -37.79 -26.14 6.72
C SER A 731 -39.11 -25.39 6.58
N LEU A 732 -39.10 -24.09 6.26
CA LEU A 732 -40.32 -23.27 6.14
C LEU A 732 -41.02 -23.43 4.78
N ILE A 733 -40.27 -23.79 3.73
CA ILE A 733 -40.82 -24.08 2.38
C ILE A 733 -41.78 -25.30 2.42
N GLY A 734 -41.54 -26.27 3.32
CA GLY A 734 -42.45 -27.40 3.54
C GLY A 734 -43.74 -27.06 4.30
N LYS A 735 -43.83 -25.88 4.94
CA LYS A 735 -45.04 -25.42 5.66
C LYS A 735 -45.88 -24.41 4.86
N LEU A 736 -45.27 -23.71 3.89
CA LEU A 736 -45.97 -22.78 3.00
C LEU A 736 -46.86 -23.48 1.95
N VAL A 737 -46.66 -24.77 1.67
CA VAL A 737 -47.53 -25.55 0.77
C VAL A 737 -48.87 -25.93 1.44
N LYS A 738 -49.00 -25.84 2.76
CA LYS A 738 -50.27 -26.08 3.49
C LYS A 738 -51.11 -24.82 3.73
N TRP A 739 -50.66 -23.65 3.28
CA TRP A 739 -51.33 -22.36 3.50
C TRP A 739 -51.83 -21.74 2.18
N HIS A 740 -52.36 -22.57 1.29
CA HIS A 740 -53.04 -22.15 0.05
C HIS A 740 -54.53 -22.53 0.02
N SER A 741 -55.08 -22.91 1.18
CA SER A 741 -56.49 -23.23 1.36
C SER A 741 -57.12 -22.34 2.43
N CYS A 742 -57.18 -21.02 2.18
CA CYS A 742 -58.27 -20.18 2.68
C CYS A 742 -58.35 -18.85 1.90
N ARG A 743 -59.58 -18.46 1.56
CA ARG A 743 -60.00 -17.49 0.54
C ARG A 743 -59.86 -16.01 0.95
N GLN A 744 -59.75 -15.17 -0.09
CA GLN A 744 -60.45 -13.88 -0.34
C GLN A 744 -60.89 -13.00 0.86
N ARG A 745 -60.43 -11.73 0.89
CA ARG A 745 -61.25 -10.49 0.76
C ARG A 745 -60.50 -9.22 1.24
N VAL A 746 -60.57 -8.18 0.38
CA VAL A 746 -60.70 -6.73 0.66
C VAL A 746 -59.47 -5.87 1.05
N VAL A 747 -59.03 -5.09 0.05
CA VAL A 747 -58.80 -3.61 -0.08
C VAL A 747 -58.36 -2.72 1.12
N ASN A 748 -57.42 -1.81 0.80
CA ASN A 748 -57.12 -0.43 1.31
C ASN A 748 -55.88 -0.20 2.23
N THR A 749 -54.80 0.38 1.62
CA THR A 749 -53.93 1.55 1.99
C THR A 749 -53.64 1.96 3.46
N PRO A 750 -52.68 2.87 3.79
CA PRO A 750 -51.40 3.31 3.19
C PRO A 750 -50.24 3.44 4.24
N TRP A 751 -49.11 4.00 3.81
CA TRP A 751 -47.96 4.45 4.60
C TRP A 751 -48.33 5.41 5.76
N HIS A 752 -47.76 5.21 6.96
CA HIS A 752 -47.49 6.30 7.91
C HIS A 752 -46.26 6.04 8.80
N LEU A 753 -45.40 7.07 8.85
CA LEU A 753 -44.46 7.38 9.93
C LEU A 753 -45.21 7.48 11.27
N ILE A 754 -44.64 6.93 12.33
CA ILE A 754 -45.03 7.21 13.72
C ILE A 754 -43.88 7.97 14.40
N PRO A 755 -44.12 9.18 14.93
CA PRO A 755 -43.16 9.92 15.75
C PRO A 755 -43.18 9.37 17.19
N VAL A 756 -42.01 9.24 17.82
CA VAL A 756 -41.92 8.91 19.25
C VAL A 756 -41.99 10.22 20.04
N THR A 757 -43.03 10.34 20.86
CA THR A 757 -43.28 11.44 21.80
C THR A 757 -42.59 11.20 23.15
N THR A 758 -42.41 12.27 23.90
CA THR A 758 -41.56 12.50 25.10
C THR A 758 -41.89 11.71 26.38
N ASP A 759 -42.70 10.65 26.37
CA ASP A 759 -43.13 9.96 27.60
C ASP A 759 -42.38 8.65 27.93
N ASP A 760 -41.48 8.17 27.07
CA ASP A 760 -40.68 6.95 27.33
C ASP A 760 -39.33 7.23 28.04
N TYR A 761 -39.10 8.46 28.52
CA TYR A 761 -37.83 8.89 29.13
C TYR A 761 -37.60 8.47 30.59
N ASN A 762 -38.50 7.68 31.19
CA ASN A 762 -38.50 7.41 32.65
C ASN A 762 -37.93 6.05 33.11
N TYR A 763 -37.26 5.27 32.26
CA TYR A 763 -36.67 3.98 32.69
C TYR A 763 -35.14 3.96 32.90
N ILE A 764 -34.46 5.10 32.71
CA ILE A 764 -33.03 5.21 32.96
C ILE A 764 -32.78 6.55 33.63
N MET A 765 -32.88 6.62 34.97
CA MET A 765 -32.16 7.52 35.88
C MET A 765 -32.90 7.61 37.23
N ASN A 766 -32.64 6.69 38.16
CA ASN A 766 -32.17 7.04 39.52
C ASN A 766 -31.90 5.82 40.42
N PRO A 767 -31.03 5.98 41.44
CA PRO A 767 -30.19 4.93 42.02
C PRO A 767 -30.56 4.61 43.50
N ILE A 768 -30.09 3.45 43.96
CA ILE A 768 -29.66 3.09 45.34
C ILE A 768 -30.58 3.54 46.50
N ILE A 769 -31.35 2.59 47.06
CA ILE A 769 -31.72 2.54 48.49
C ILE A 769 -31.65 1.07 48.97
N GLU A 770 -30.78 0.87 49.96
CA GLU A 770 -30.74 -0.11 51.07
C GLU A 770 -30.81 -1.65 50.85
N VAL A 771 -29.70 -2.29 51.24
CA VAL A 771 -29.56 -3.40 52.22
C VAL A 771 -30.75 -4.36 52.39
N GLU A 772 -30.58 -5.59 51.86
CA GLU A 772 -30.46 -6.85 52.63
C GLU A 772 -29.65 -7.88 51.85
#